data_AF-A0A9W9R3K2-F1
#
_entry.id   AF-A0A9W9R3K2-F1
#
_cell.length_a   1.000
_cell.length_b   1.000
_cell.length_c   1.000
_cell.angle_alpha   90.00
_cell.angle_beta   90.00
_cell.angle_gamma   90.00
#
_symmetry.space_group_name_H-M   'P 1'
#
loop_
_entity.id
_entity.type
_entity.pdbx_description
1 polymer ?
#
loop_
_entity_poly.entity_id
_entity_poly.type
_entity_poly.pdbx_seq_one_letter_code
_entity_poly.pdbx_strand_id
1 'polypeptide(L)'
;MTEASALEYDFVVIGGGTAGNVVAGRLAENPVVKVLVIEAGDGNPNQIPEITTPARAFELRNSRYDWAYQTTFVDKSDYERIEKPNTRGKVLGGSSSLNYFTWLRGSKGTFDAWEEYGGDQWTWDTYLLPETESFRQALTKAWTGEGHIVREDIYDGEVYGLTHCISTVYGGVRSSSAVYVSGKNNIDFMFSSVATKINFEGSEQDSGAAAVAASVIVVDGSQRQQTVRVTKEVILSAGVFETPKLLILSGIGPRRELARHGLQPVITSEHVGEHLLDHPILPHVFRLKDGVGLDHILLREGTHHNNAVTRYEESKTGPLASGLLEMVAFPRIDERLMQYEQYRKAKQENGDKDPFGPEGQPHFEIDFVPMFCDAFQWHFPIPPEGDWLTVIVDLLCPQSKEGYVRLNTTDPREQPDINLNYFSNELDILALREGVRYIDEILMEGIGMKDIIREDYPWPMPRESDEEMDRLVMDRAQTGYHPCGTARLSLDILQGVVDSELRVHGATNLRIIDASVIPIIPDCRIQNTVYMIAEKGADMVKKCYPEWQVTEKAASVCIFGRNDVQRIATPLGGAYSQSWVYKDHRSRYLEDHIHFDNLETLFIMSSIDTEQKYDVLIIGAGLSGVCALYNFRKRFPTWRVGVLEGADNVGGTWYCNRYPGARVDTESLSYAYSWDKDLLNEWSWKDSFSTQADVLRYIEHVCAKHNLNKDIQFNTRVKTARWQEKNNTWLFCDENGQFHRTRFFVSCMGFLSTPTLPAIPDIEKFEGEAFHTSRWPKNFDMGRGLANKRIGVIGTGATGIQTITAVSKEPVKSLSVFQRTANWSAPLRNEPISPQQMEQHRRDYPDLFKLCAETPTCFMHQADPRKSLEVSPEERLALWEEIYAKPGFAKWLGTFSDTYNNREANKLYSDFMASKIRARVHDPKVADSLIPKNHGFGTRRVPLESGYFEVYNQPNVHLVDLQKSPIERVTKNGIVTSDGKTHELDVLIYATGFDAITGAFNSVDWQGKDGRPLLGSSDTKEGENAIWLDHRPRTYLGMTACSMPNMFMVLGPHQPFGNAPRTIEHAVEVISDLLQHCKDNNYAYVEPTTEAVESWTDHVIECSKGALSNEIDSWMTGVNKNVKGKTVRSVARYAGNAVEYRRRCAESKAAGWKGLAFARLSTAARL
;
A
#
# COMPACT_ATOMS: atom_id res chain seq x y z
N MET A 1 -8.60 -5.38 -57.70
CA MET A 1 -8.14 -5.94 -56.41
C MET A 1 -8.41 -4.87 -55.38
N THR A 2 -9.43 -5.05 -54.56
CA THR A 2 -9.77 -4.16 -53.46
C THR A 2 -8.64 -4.22 -52.44
N GLU A 3 -7.98 -3.08 -52.18
CA GLU A 3 -7.00 -2.94 -51.09
C GLU A 3 -7.66 -3.44 -49.80
N ALA A 4 -7.13 -4.52 -49.23
CA ALA A 4 -7.49 -4.92 -47.87
C ALA A 4 -7.08 -3.74 -46.95
N SER A 5 -8.02 -3.20 -46.18
CA SER A 5 -7.75 -2.09 -45.26
C SER A 5 -6.59 -2.46 -44.35
N ALA A 6 -5.47 -1.73 -44.42
CA ALA A 6 -4.35 -1.93 -43.53
C ALA A 6 -4.80 -1.75 -42.06
N LEU A 7 -4.38 -2.66 -41.18
CA LEU A 7 -4.62 -2.55 -39.75
C LEU A 7 -3.85 -1.33 -39.22
N GLU A 8 -4.53 -0.42 -38.53
CA GLU A 8 -3.95 0.84 -38.04
C GLU A 8 -4.10 0.95 -36.52
N TYR A 9 -2.98 1.23 -35.83
CA TYR A 9 -2.89 1.38 -34.38
C TYR A 9 -2.13 2.65 -34.00
N ASP A 10 -2.42 3.18 -32.80
CA ASP A 10 -1.66 4.28 -32.23
C ASP A 10 -0.25 3.83 -31.87
N PHE A 11 -0.16 2.74 -31.10
CA PHE A 11 1.10 2.16 -30.66
C PHE A 11 1.17 0.69 -31.04
N VAL A 12 2.32 0.27 -31.53
CA VAL A 12 2.62 -1.15 -31.77
C VAL A 12 3.77 -1.54 -30.87
N VAL A 13 3.49 -2.41 -29.90
CA VAL A 13 4.47 -3.00 -28.99
C VAL A 13 4.91 -4.35 -29.56
N ILE A 14 6.19 -4.44 -29.95
CA ILE A 14 6.77 -5.65 -30.52
C ILE A 14 7.43 -6.44 -29.39
N GLY A 15 6.86 -7.60 -29.07
CA GLY A 15 7.24 -8.46 -27.95
C GLY A 15 6.26 -8.33 -26.77
N GLY A 16 5.49 -9.39 -26.50
CA GLY A 16 4.61 -9.49 -25.33
C GLY A 16 5.33 -10.03 -24.10
N GLY A 17 6.61 -9.66 -23.93
CA GLY A 17 7.50 -10.16 -22.88
C GLY A 17 7.34 -9.42 -21.54
N THR A 18 8.38 -9.49 -20.69
CA THR A 18 8.40 -8.84 -19.36
C THR A 18 8.07 -7.35 -19.46
N ALA A 19 8.75 -6.60 -20.32
CA ALA A 19 8.55 -5.16 -20.47
C ALA A 19 7.33 -4.81 -21.35
N GLY A 20 7.14 -5.54 -22.47
CA GLY A 20 6.13 -5.17 -23.46
C GLY A 20 4.70 -5.20 -22.93
N ASN A 21 4.34 -6.20 -22.11
CA ASN A 21 3.01 -6.24 -21.49
C ASN A 21 2.79 -5.09 -20.49
N VAL A 22 3.84 -4.70 -19.76
CA VAL A 22 3.77 -3.57 -18.83
C VAL A 22 3.52 -2.29 -19.62
N VAL A 23 4.32 -2.01 -20.65
CA VAL A 23 4.15 -0.82 -21.49
C VAL A 23 2.77 -0.81 -22.15
N ALA A 24 2.36 -1.91 -22.77
CA ALA A 24 1.05 -2.01 -23.42
C ALA A 24 -0.10 -1.79 -22.41
N GLY A 25 -0.05 -2.43 -21.25
CA GLY A 25 -1.03 -2.28 -20.18
C GLY A 25 -1.12 -0.86 -19.62
N ARG A 26 0.03 -0.17 -19.51
CA ARG A 26 0.17 1.22 -19.08
C ARG A 26 -0.35 2.21 -20.12
N LEU A 27 -0.03 2.02 -21.41
CA LEU A 27 -0.55 2.86 -22.49
C LEU A 27 -2.07 2.69 -22.63
N ALA A 28 -2.57 1.45 -22.48
CA ALA A 28 -3.99 1.15 -22.53
C ALA A 28 -4.81 1.74 -21.36
N GLU A 29 -4.18 2.33 -20.33
CA GLU A 29 -4.89 3.14 -19.32
C GLU A 29 -5.66 4.31 -19.95
N ASN A 30 -5.22 4.80 -21.11
CA ASN A 30 -6.00 5.74 -21.90
C ASN A 30 -6.94 4.97 -22.86
N PRO A 31 -8.27 5.01 -22.65
CA PRO A 31 -9.21 4.19 -23.41
C PRO A 31 -9.34 4.61 -24.89
N VAL A 32 -8.87 5.81 -25.26
CA VAL A 32 -8.95 6.29 -26.66
C VAL A 32 -7.77 5.79 -27.52
N VAL A 33 -6.73 5.26 -26.89
CA VAL A 33 -5.53 4.78 -27.56
C VAL A 33 -5.72 3.31 -27.91
N LYS A 34 -5.40 2.97 -29.16
CA LYS A 34 -5.36 1.59 -29.66
C LYS A 34 -3.93 1.05 -29.63
N VAL A 35 -3.72 0.02 -28.84
CA VAL A 35 -2.42 -0.64 -28.73
C VAL A 35 -2.49 -2.01 -29.39
N LEU A 36 -1.48 -2.37 -30.20
CA LEU A 36 -1.28 -3.73 -30.68
C LEU A 36 -0.06 -4.33 -29.99
N VAL A 37 -0.18 -5.54 -29.46
CA VAL A 37 0.95 -6.36 -28.99
C VAL A 37 1.21 -7.49 -29.96
N ILE A 38 2.43 -7.60 -30.47
CA ILE A 38 2.88 -8.69 -31.33
C ILE A 38 3.72 -9.66 -30.49
N GLU A 39 3.29 -10.91 -30.37
CA GLU A 39 3.95 -11.95 -29.58
C GLU A 39 4.23 -13.18 -30.45
N ALA A 40 5.49 -13.62 -30.46
CA ALA A 40 5.97 -14.74 -31.28
C ALA A 40 5.49 -16.11 -30.77
N GLY A 41 5.16 -16.19 -29.49
CA GLY A 41 4.66 -17.38 -28.83
C GLY A 41 3.14 -17.43 -28.66
N ASP A 42 2.71 -18.37 -27.83
CA ASP A 42 1.29 -18.60 -27.55
C ASP A 42 0.72 -17.52 -26.61
N GLY A 43 -0.58 -17.23 -26.74
CA GLY A 43 -1.27 -16.17 -25.98
C GLY A 43 -1.90 -16.59 -24.65
N ASN A 44 -1.79 -17.87 -24.28
CA ASN A 44 -2.50 -18.48 -23.17
C ASN A 44 -1.57 -19.12 -22.11
N PRO A 45 -0.59 -18.37 -21.56
CA PRO A 45 0.36 -18.89 -20.57
C PRO A 45 -0.32 -19.55 -19.36
N ASN A 46 -1.50 -19.04 -18.96
CA ASN A 46 -2.28 -19.53 -17.83
C ASN A 46 -2.88 -20.93 -18.04
N GLN A 47 -2.78 -21.51 -19.23
CA GLN A 47 -3.28 -22.86 -19.53
C GLN A 47 -2.16 -23.90 -19.64
N ILE A 48 -0.89 -23.50 -19.43
CA ILE A 48 0.28 -24.37 -19.60
C ILE A 48 0.78 -24.80 -18.22
N PRO A 49 0.67 -26.09 -17.84
CA PRO A 49 1.06 -26.57 -16.52
C PRO A 49 2.52 -26.29 -16.16
N GLU A 50 3.43 -26.43 -17.11
CA GLU A 50 4.86 -26.18 -16.95
C GLU A 50 5.15 -24.70 -16.63
N ILE A 51 4.32 -23.79 -17.13
CA ILE A 51 4.39 -22.35 -16.81
C ILE A 51 3.73 -22.08 -15.46
N THR A 52 2.55 -22.63 -15.23
CA THR A 52 1.73 -22.27 -14.05
C THR A 52 2.17 -22.94 -12.76
N THR A 53 2.85 -24.10 -12.84
CA THR A 53 3.35 -24.87 -11.68
C THR A 53 4.78 -24.46 -11.33
N PRO A 54 5.05 -23.89 -10.14
CA PRO A 54 6.35 -23.34 -9.80
C PRO A 54 7.55 -24.29 -9.99
N ALA A 55 7.53 -25.46 -9.34
CA ALA A 55 8.67 -26.37 -9.38
C ALA A 55 8.91 -27.02 -10.76
N ARG A 56 8.01 -26.85 -11.74
CA ARG A 56 8.11 -27.42 -13.09
C ARG A 56 8.75 -26.46 -14.10
N ALA A 57 9.18 -25.27 -13.68
CA ALA A 57 9.79 -24.29 -14.59
C ALA A 57 11.02 -24.82 -15.34
N PHE A 58 11.77 -25.73 -14.74
CA PHE A 58 12.94 -26.35 -15.36
C PHE A 58 12.58 -27.19 -16.59
N GLU A 59 11.33 -27.69 -16.68
CA GLU A 59 10.81 -28.44 -17.82
C GLU A 59 10.53 -27.56 -19.05
N LEU A 60 10.49 -26.22 -18.89
CA LEU A 60 10.24 -25.29 -20.00
C LEU A 60 11.45 -25.13 -20.91
N ARG A 61 12.64 -25.46 -20.43
CA ARG A 61 13.88 -25.39 -21.21
C ARG A 61 13.82 -26.34 -22.40
N ASN A 62 14.22 -25.86 -23.58
CA ASN A 62 14.07 -26.58 -24.86
C ASN A 62 12.62 -26.93 -25.26
N SER A 63 11.60 -26.45 -24.54
CA SER A 63 10.21 -26.65 -24.94
C SER A 63 9.84 -25.71 -26.11
N ARG A 64 8.62 -25.88 -26.66
CA ARG A 64 8.07 -24.94 -27.66
C ARG A 64 7.90 -23.49 -27.15
N TYR A 65 7.96 -23.30 -25.83
CA TYR A 65 7.84 -22.00 -25.15
C TYR A 65 9.20 -21.36 -24.89
N ASP A 66 10.30 -22.04 -25.20
CA ASP A 66 11.66 -21.54 -25.14
C ASP A 66 12.14 -21.21 -26.55
N TRP A 67 12.76 -20.04 -26.72
CA TRP A 67 13.48 -19.72 -27.95
C TRP A 67 14.69 -20.63 -28.18
N ALA A 68 15.29 -21.16 -27.10
CA ALA A 68 16.43 -22.05 -27.10
C ALA A 68 17.58 -21.52 -27.98
N TYR A 69 18.05 -20.31 -27.68
CA TYR A 69 19.07 -19.65 -28.48
C TYR A 69 20.39 -20.41 -28.44
N GLN A 70 21.10 -20.42 -29.57
CA GLN A 70 22.49 -20.84 -29.63
C GLN A 70 23.41 -19.64 -29.40
N THR A 71 24.43 -19.82 -28.57
CA THR A 71 25.25 -18.71 -28.06
C THR A 71 26.69 -19.14 -27.92
N THR A 72 27.62 -18.34 -28.42
CA THR A 72 29.05 -18.46 -28.12
C THR A 72 29.31 -17.88 -26.74
N PHE A 73 29.79 -18.69 -25.80
CA PHE A 73 30.07 -18.26 -24.43
C PHE A 73 31.50 -17.76 -24.29
N VAL A 74 32.47 -18.54 -24.78
CA VAL A 74 33.89 -18.20 -24.73
C VAL A 74 34.42 -18.14 -26.15
N ASP A 75 35.10 -17.05 -26.49
CA ASP A 75 35.68 -16.79 -27.81
C ASP A 75 37.11 -16.28 -27.65
N LYS A 76 38.02 -17.20 -27.31
CA LYS A 76 39.47 -16.94 -27.21
C LYS A 76 40.16 -17.53 -28.44
N SER A 77 41.31 -16.96 -28.81
CA SER A 77 42.06 -17.38 -30.01
C SER A 77 42.45 -18.87 -30.03
N ASP A 78 42.52 -19.49 -28.86
CA ASP A 78 42.95 -20.87 -28.61
C ASP A 78 41.85 -21.76 -28.02
N TYR A 79 40.68 -21.20 -27.71
CA TYR A 79 39.55 -21.92 -27.11
C TYR A 79 38.21 -21.24 -27.44
N GLU A 80 37.32 -21.95 -28.13
CA GLU A 80 35.96 -21.50 -28.43
C GLU A 80 34.95 -22.48 -27.82
N ARG A 81 33.93 -21.94 -27.14
CA ARG A 81 32.85 -22.73 -26.56
C ARG A 81 31.49 -22.18 -26.97
N ILE A 82 30.79 -22.95 -27.81
CA ILE A 82 29.42 -22.66 -28.25
C ILE A 82 28.46 -23.58 -27.51
N GLU A 83 27.41 -23.00 -26.93
CA GLU A 83 26.49 -23.72 -26.05
C GLU A 83 25.04 -23.68 -26.54
N LYS A 84 24.29 -24.74 -26.21
CA LYS A 84 22.85 -24.87 -26.44
C LYS A 84 22.17 -25.52 -25.23
N PRO A 85 21.01 -25.03 -24.76
CA PRO A 85 20.30 -23.79 -25.13
C PRO A 85 20.58 -22.62 -24.16
N ASN A 86 20.58 -21.38 -24.66
CA ASN A 86 20.36 -20.17 -23.87
C ASN A 86 18.87 -19.80 -23.89
N THR A 87 18.19 -20.12 -22.78
CA THR A 87 16.72 -20.12 -22.69
C THR A 87 16.16 -18.71 -22.59
N ARG A 88 15.14 -18.37 -23.42
CA ARG A 88 14.34 -17.12 -23.34
C ARG A 88 12.87 -17.44 -23.60
N GLY A 89 11.94 -16.76 -22.93
CA GLY A 89 10.51 -17.04 -23.08
C GLY A 89 9.92 -16.65 -24.43
N LYS A 90 9.19 -17.58 -25.04
CA LYS A 90 8.45 -17.47 -26.30
C LYS A 90 6.97 -17.80 -26.07
N VAL A 91 6.29 -16.91 -25.35
CA VAL A 91 4.89 -17.00 -24.92
C VAL A 91 4.52 -15.64 -24.34
N LEU A 92 3.23 -15.28 -24.29
CA LEU A 92 2.82 -14.07 -23.58
C LEU A 92 3.35 -14.07 -22.13
N GLY A 93 4.01 -12.98 -21.75
CA GLY A 93 4.80 -12.84 -20.52
C GLY A 93 6.31 -13.02 -20.72
N GLY A 94 6.74 -13.57 -21.86
CA GLY A 94 8.14 -13.80 -22.23
C GLY A 94 8.91 -14.53 -21.13
N SER A 95 10.14 -14.10 -20.85
CA SER A 95 10.97 -14.74 -19.82
C SER A 95 10.38 -14.68 -18.41
N SER A 96 9.44 -13.78 -18.10
CA SER A 96 8.72 -13.82 -16.80
C SER A 96 7.78 -15.04 -16.67
N SER A 97 7.44 -15.70 -17.78
CA SER A 97 6.69 -16.95 -17.81
C SER A 97 7.59 -18.19 -17.73
N LEU A 98 8.92 -18.05 -17.89
CA LEU A 98 9.88 -19.17 -17.90
C LEU A 98 10.89 -19.14 -16.75
N ASN A 99 11.17 -17.96 -16.18
CA ASN A 99 12.20 -17.80 -15.16
C ASN A 99 11.94 -18.63 -13.88
N TYR A 100 12.90 -18.62 -12.97
CA TYR A 100 12.82 -19.33 -11.70
C TYR A 100 12.12 -18.52 -10.59
N PHE A 101 11.23 -17.59 -10.97
CA PHE A 101 10.30 -16.87 -10.09
C PHE A 101 10.93 -15.97 -9.04
N THR A 102 12.24 -15.99 -8.84
CA THR A 102 12.89 -15.34 -7.69
C THR A 102 12.72 -13.82 -7.74
N TRP A 103 12.12 -13.31 -6.67
CA TRP A 103 12.06 -11.91 -6.26
C TRP A 103 12.70 -11.84 -4.85
N LEU A 104 13.09 -10.71 -4.26
CA LEU A 104 13.72 -10.70 -2.92
C LEU A 104 12.76 -10.14 -1.86
N ARG A 105 12.88 -10.62 -0.61
CA ARG A 105 11.88 -10.35 0.44
C ARG A 105 11.91 -8.90 0.96
N GLY A 106 10.73 -8.38 1.31
CA GLY A 106 10.63 -7.37 2.36
C GLY A 106 10.77 -8.03 3.74
N SER A 107 11.15 -7.32 4.80
CA SER A 107 11.53 -7.93 6.09
C SER A 107 10.55 -8.94 6.74
N LYS A 108 11.06 -9.85 7.58
CA LYS A 108 10.26 -10.81 8.38
C LYS A 108 9.06 -10.21 9.11
N GLY A 109 9.24 -9.06 9.76
CA GLY A 109 8.14 -8.37 10.42
C GLY A 109 7.03 -7.91 9.45
N THR A 110 7.34 -7.70 8.17
CA THR A 110 6.35 -7.34 7.14
C THR A 110 5.45 -8.53 6.81
N PHE A 111 6.02 -9.73 6.61
CA PHE A 111 5.24 -10.93 6.28
C PHE A 111 4.64 -11.61 7.52
N ASP A 112 5.32 -11.64 8.67
CA ASP A 112 4.70 -12.13 9.91
C ASP A 112 3.49 -11.27 10.32
N ALA A 113 3.52 -9.97 10.01
CA ALA A 113 2.35 -9.12 10.17
C ALA A 113 1.20 -9.47 9.20
N TRP A 114 1.45 -10.26 8.14
CA TRP A 114 0.44 -10.74 7.20
C TRP A 114 -0.28 -12.00 7.68
N GLU A 115 0.26 -12.73 8.67
CA GLU A 115 -0.42 -13.84 9.35
C GLU A 115 -1.82 -13.45 9.84
N GLU A 116 -1.92 -12.20 10.33
CA GLU A 116 -3.16 -11.64 10.84
C GLU A 116 -4.22 -11.41 9.74
N TYR A 117 -3.81 -11.24 8.47
CA TYR A 117 -4.68 -10.92 7.34
C TYR A 117 -4.92 -12.11 6.39
N GLY A 118 -4.00 -13.06 6.32
CA GLY A 118 -4.06 -14.23 5.43
C GLY A 118 -4.17 -15.59 6.15
N GLY A 119 -4.17 -15.60 7.48
CA GLY A 119 -4.00 -16.81 8.28
C GLY A 119 -2.54 -17.24 8.37
N ASP A 120 -2.27 -18.34 9.10
CA ASP A 120 -0.93 -18.91 9.29
C ASP A 120 -0.15 -19.06 7.97
N GLN A 121 -0.84 -19.35 6.86
CA GLN A 121 -0.36 -19.42 5.46
C GLN A 121 0.43 -18.18 4.97
N TRP A 122 0.28 -17.01 5.59
CA TRP A 122 0.88 -15.74 5.17
C TRP A 122 1.93 -15.20 6.14
N THR A 123 2.49 -16.04 7.01
CA THR A 123 3.67 -15.70 7.81
C THR A 123 4.94 -15.69 6.94
N TRP A 124 6.02 -15.16 7.47
CA TRP A 124 7.35 -15.35 6.89
C TRP A 124 7.67 -16.83 6.65
N ASP A 125 7.28 -17.69 7.59
CA ASP A 125 7.68 -19.09 7.63
C ASP A 125 6.81 -19.99 6.74
N THR A 126 5.59 -19.60 6.37
CA THR A 126 4.68 -20.44 5.56
C THR A 126 4.94 -20.45 4.07
N TYR A 127 5.79 -19.55 3.58
CA TYR A 127 6.31 -19.59 2.21
C TYR A 127 7.61 -20.36 2.09
N LEU A 128 8.22 -20.71 3.23
CA LEU A 128 9.37 -21.58 3.28
C LEU A 128 8.87 -23.02 3.32
N LEU A 129 9.51 -23.89 2.57
CA LEU A 129 9.19 -25.31 2.59
C LEU A 129 9.58 -25.88 3.96
N PRO A 130 8.65 -26.51 4.70
CA PRO A 130 9.00 -27.24 5.91
C PRO A 130 10.07 -28.31 5.65
N GLU A 131 10.03 -28.92 4.46
CA GLU A 131 10.96 -29.96 4.03
C GLU A 131 12.43 -29.49 3.96
N THR A 132 12.67 -28.18 3.79
CA THR A 132 14.02 -27.58 3.70
C THR A 132 14.44 -26.85 4.98
N GLU A 133 13.68 -26.93 6.08
CA GLU A 133 14.02 -26.27 7.33
C GLU A 133 15.40 -26.67 7.86
N SER A 134 15.70 -27.97 7.82
CA SER A 134 16.98 -28.51 8.28
C SER A 134 18.16 -27.97 7.45
N PHE A 135 17.94 -27.83 6.14
CA PHE A 135 18.90 -27.24 5.21
C PHE A 135 19.13 -25.76 5.52
N ARG A 136 18.06 -24.95 5.64
CA ARG A 136 18.16 -23.52 5.93
C ARG A 136 18.91 -23.26 7.23
N GLN A 137 18.55 -23.96 8.30
CA GLN A 137 19.20 -23.78 9.60
C GLN A 137 20.69 -24.11 9.56
N ALA A 138 21.07 -25.18 8.86
CA ALA A 138 22.47 -25.56 8.70
C ALA A 138 23.25 -24.51 7.89
N LEU A 139 22.68 -24.03 6.78
CA LEU A 139 23.29 -23.00 5.95
C LEU A 139 23.45 -21.67 6.71
N THR A 140 22.40 -21.20 7.40
CA THR A 140 22.47 -19.97 8.22
C THR A 140 23.53 -20.08 9.32
N LYS A 141 23.64 -21.25 9.95
CA LYS A 141 24.63 -21.47 11.01
C LYS A 141 26.06 -21.47 10.46
N ALA A 142 26.28 -22.10 9.31
CA ALA A 142 27.57 -22.08 8.63
C ALA A 142 27.95 -20.64 8.24
N TRP A 143 27.01 -19.91 7.64
CA TRP A 143 27.20 -18.52 7.22
C TRP A 143 27.54 -17.59 8.38
N THR A 144 26.73 -17.62 9.44
CA THR A 144 26.92 -16.75 10.62
C THR A 144 28.10 -17.17 11.50
N GLY A 145 28.49 -18.45 11.46
CA GLY A 145 29.65 -18.97 12.19
C GLY A 145 30.97 -18.33 11.76
N GLU A 146 31.07 -17.94 10.50
CA GLU A 146 32.23 -17.22 9.92
C GLU A 146 32.16 -15.69 10.14
N GLY A 147 31.19 -15.22 10.93
CA GLY A 147 31.02 -13.79 11.26
C GLY A 147 30.23 -12.99 10.22
N HIS A 148 29.66 -13.64 9.20
CA HIS A 148 28.77 -12.98 8.24
C HIS A 148 27.36 -12.75 8.80
N ILE A 149 26.65 -11.78 8.22
CA ILE A 149 25.31 -11.41 8.69
C ILE A 149 24.20 -12.01 7.83
N VAL A 150 23.02 -12.18 8.45
CA VAL A 150 21.75 -12.41 7.77
C VAL A 150 21.01 -11.08 7.67
N ARG A 151 20.60 -10.70 6.45
CA ARG A 151 19.96 -9.40 6.17
C ARG A 151 18.72 -9.60 5.32
N GLU A 152 17.55 -9.31 5.88
CA GLU A 152 16.25 -9.46 5.17
C GLU A 152 15.79 -8.19 4.44
N ASP A 153 16.49 -7.07 4.62
CA ASP A 153 16.24 -5.82 3.88
C ASP A 153 17.48 -5.46 3.07
N ILE A 154 17.45 -5.82 1.79
CA ILE A 154 18.52 -5.55 0.82
C ILE A 154 18.11 -4.46 -0.19
N TYR A 155 17.05 -3.70 0.12
CA TYR A 155 16.50 -2.68 -0.78
C TYR A 155 16.79 -1.24 -0.33
N ASP A 156 17.51 -1.06 0.79
CA ASP A 156 17.84 0.25 1.35
C ASP A 156 19.07 0.91 0.71
N GLY A 157 19.62 0.30 -0.35
CA GLY A 157 20.77 0.78 -1.10
C GLY A 157 22.08 0.09 -0.75
N GLU A 158 22.11 -0.82 0.25
CA GLU A 158 23.27 -1.64 0.58
C GLU A 158 22.94 -3.14 0.49
N VAL A 159 23.52 -3.84 -0.49
CA VAL A 159 23.25 -5.26 -0.76
C VAL A 159 24.41 -6.11 -0.24
N TYR A 160 24.26 -6.71 0.95
CA TYR A 160 25.22 -7.71 1.47
C TYR A 160 24.59 -8.68 2.48
N GLY A 161 25.18 -9.88 2.56
CA GLY A 161 24.78 -10.92 3.52
C GLY A 161 23.89 -12.02 2.93
N LEU A 162 23.37 -12.89 3.79
CA LEU A 162 22.45 -13.99 3.44
C LEU A 162 21.00 -13.54 3.64
N THR A 163 20.11 -13.85 2.68
CA THR A 163 18.70 -13.40 2.69
C THR A 163 17.75 -14.45 2.13
N HIS A 164 16.46 -14.35 2.46
CA HIS A 164 15.43 -15.23 1.91
C HIS A 164 14.82 -14.69 0.61
N CYS A 165 14.55 -15.58 -0.34
CA CYS A 165 13.88 -15.22 -1.59
C CYS A 165 12.35 -15.17 -1.47
N ILE A 166 11.73 -14.28 -2.25
CA ILE A 166 10.33 -14.30 -2.71
C ILE A 166 10.26 -15.07 -4.02
N SER A 167 9.09 -15.58 -4.36
CA SER A 167 8.78 -15.97 -5.72
C SER A 167 7.59 -15.16 -6.26
N THR A 168 7.55 -14.87 -7.57
CA THR A 168 6.37 -14.33 -8.25
C THR A 168 5.30 -15.42 -8.39
N VAL A 169 4.85 -15.94 -7.25
CA VAL A 169 3.89 -17.05 -7.08
C VAL A 169 2.78 -16.55 -6.17
N TYR A 170 1.53 -16.70 -6.61
CA TYR A 170 0.34 -16.31 -5.87
C TYR A 170 -0.61 -17.50 -5.78
N GLY A 171 -0.99 -17.90 -4.55
CA GLY A 171 -1.85 -19.07 -4.33
C GLY A 171 -1.27 -20.39 -4.86
N GLY A 172 0.06 -20.53 -4.82
CA GLY A 172 0.78 -21.70 -5.36
C GLY A 172 0.87 -21.75 -6.89
N VAL A 173 0.52 -20.67 -7.59
CA VAL A 173 0.53 -20.55 -9.06
C VAL A 173 1.42 -19.40 -9.52
N ARG A 174 2.17 -19.58 -10.61
CA ARG A 174 3.00 -18.52 -11.22
C ARG A 174 2.20 -17.26 -11.55
N SER A 175 2.78 -16.08 -11.31
CA SER A 175 2.36 -14.81 -11.90
C SER A 175 3.46 -14.26 -12.84
N SER A 176 3.07 -13.78 -14.03
CA SER A 176 3.98 -13.22 -15.04
C SER A 176 3.50 -11.85 -15.53
N SER A 177 4.29 -11.14 -16.35
CA SER A 177 3.90 -9.82 -16.87
C SER A 177 2.59 -9.83 -17.68
N ALA A 178 2.11 -11.00 -18.14
CA ALA A 178 0.85 -11.15 -18.84
C ALA A 178 -0.36 -10.60 -18.06
N VAL A 179 -0.26 -10.50 -16.73
CA VAL A 179 -1.33 -9.91 -15.90
C VAL A 179 -1.59 -8.43 -16.19
N TYR A 180 -0.59 -7.67 -16.68
CA TYR A 180 -0.72 -6.24 -16.97
C TYR A 180 -1.71 -5.92 -18.09
N VAL A 181 -1.89 -6.87 -19.00
CA VAL A 181 -2.77 -6.71 -20.17
C VAL A 181 -4.11 -7.44 -19.99
N SER A 182 -4.28 -8.18 -18.89
CA SER A 182 -5.52 -8.89 -18.58
C SER A 182 -6.68 -7.91 -18.37
N GLY A 183 -7.81 -8.15 -19.04
CA GLY A 183 -9.04 -7.35 -18.90
C GLY A 183 -9.01 -5.96 -19.56
N LYS A 184 -7.98 -5.63 -20.36
CA LYS A 184 -7.90 -4.39 -21.13
C LYS A 184 -8.56 -4.56 -22.50
N ASN A 185 -9.56 -3.73 -22.81
CA ASN A 185 -10.38 -3.87 -24.03
C ASN A 185 -9.84 -3.09 -25.24
N ASN A 186 -8.81 -2.29 -25.06
CA ASN A 186 -8.16 -1.45 -26.08
C ASN A 186 -6.73 -1.92 -26.42
N ILE A 187 -6.44 -3.19 -26.13
CA ILE A 187 -5.22 -3.89 -26.58
C ILE A 187 -5.66 -5.03 -27.49
N ASP A 188 -5.18 -4.99 -28.73
CA ASP A 188 -5.27 -6.13 -29.64
C ASP A 188 -3.98 -6.96 -29.58
N PHE A 189 -4.09 -8.24 -29.93
CA PHE A 189 -2.96 -9.17 -29.91
C PHE A 189 -2.80 -9.89 -31.25
N MET A 190 -1.55 -10.05 -31.67
CA MET A 190 -1.13 -10.99 -32.70
C MET A 190 -0.20 -12.02 -32.06
N PHE A 191 -0.77 -13.17 -31.71
CA PHE A 191 -0.01 -14.32 -31.18
C PHE A 191 0.60 -15.17 -32.28
N SER A 192 1.59 -15.98 -31.92
CA SER A 192 2.35 -16.82 -32.85
C SER A 192 2.84 -16.02 -34.07
N SER A 193 3.19 -14.75 -33.86
CA SER A 193 3.45 -13.79 -34.93
C SER A 193 4.78 -13.07 -34.69
N VAL A 194 5.59 -12.94 -35.72
CA VAL A 194 6.93 -12.32 -35.63
C VAL A 194 6.93 -11.04 -36.45
N ALA A 195 7.35 -9.93 -35.84
CA ALA A 195 7.66 -8.72 -36.59
C ALA A 195 8.97 -8.94 -37.35
N THR A 196 8.94 -8.74 -38.66
CA THR A 196 10.07 -9.07 -39.54
C THR A 196 10.81 -7.84 -40.03
N LYS A 197 10.14 -6.67 -40.04
CA LYS A 197 10.72 -5.41 -40.51
C LYS A 197 9.89 -4.21 -40.03
N ILE A 198 10.57 -3.14 -39.65
CA ILE A 198 9.99 -1.81 -39.50
C ILE A 198 10.26 -1.04 -40.80
N ASN A 199 9.22 -0.43 -41.36
CA ASN A 199 9.36 0.44 -42.52
C ASN A 199 9.43 1.89 -42.07
N PHE A 200 10.34 2.63 -42.71
CA PHE A 200 10.57 4.04 -42.43
C PHE A 200 10.14 4.90 -43.62
N GLU A 201 9.55 6.06 -43.32
CA GLU A 201 9.30 7.12 -44.29
C GLU A 201 10.41 8.19 -44.20
N GLY A 202 10.71 8.86 -45.32
CA GLY A 202 11.67 9.97 -45.38
C GLY A 202 13.16 9.60 -45.46
N SER A 203 13.51 8.32 -45.74
CA SER A 203 14.88 7.81 -45.67
C SER A 203 15.77 8.09 -46.90
N GLU A 204 15.76 9.31 -47.45
CA GLU A 204 16.81 9.70 -48.41
C GLU A 204 18.04 10.17 -47.65
N GLN A 205 19.12 9.37 -47.71
CA GLN A 205 20.41 9.56 -47.01
C GLN A 205 21.03 10.96 -47.15
N ASP A 206 20.66 11.71 -48.20
CA ASP A 206 21.23 13.02 -48.52
C ASP A 206 20.38 14.21 -48.01
N SER A 207 19.23 13.97 -47.36
CA SER A 207 18.28 15.03 -46.99
C SER A 207 18.41 15.58 -45.57
N GLY A 208 19.13 14.89 -44.68
CA GLY A 208 19.26 15.27 -43.26
C GLY A 208 17.98 15.13 -42.43
N ALA A 209 16.91 14.53 -42.98
CA ALA A 209 15.67 14.25 -42.26
C ALA A 209 15.77 12.95 -41.43
N ALA A 210 15.16 12.95 -40.23
CA ALA A 210 15.11 11.77 -39.37
C ALA A 210 14.19 10.69 -39.97
N ALA A 211 14.59 9.42 -39.86
CA ALA A 211 13.78 8.30 -40.35
C ALA A 211 12.55 8.10 -39.45
N VAL A 212 11.34 8.15 -40.02
CA VAL A 212 10.09 8.04 -39.26
C VAL A 212 9.56 6.62 -39.33
N ALA A 213 9.48 5.90 -38.21
CA ALA A 213 8.85 4.57 -38.20
C ALA A 213 7.34 4.70 -38.47
N ALA A 214 6.87 4.08 -39.55
CA ALA A 214 5.50 4.28 -40.06
C ALA A 214 4.66 2.99 -40.11
N SER A 215 5.29 1.83 -40.27
CA SER A 215 4.60 0.55 -40.24
C SER A 215 5.51 -0.61 -39.86
N VAL A 216 4.90 -1.70 -39.43
CA VAL A 216 5.59 -2.96 -39.08
C VAL A 216 5.06 -4.06 -39.99
N ILE A 217 5.97 -4.83 -40.59
CA ILE A 217 5.64 -6.06 -41.30
C ILE A 217 5.64 -7.20 -40.30
N VAL A 218 4.54 -7.93 -40.23
CA VAL A 218 4.32 -9.04 -39.31
C VAL A 218 4.01 -10.30 -40.12
N VAL A 219 4.62 -11.42 -39.75
CA VAL A 219 4.31 -12.74 -40.32
C VAL A 219 3.65 -13.57 -39.23
N ASP A 220 2.40 -14.00 -39.48
CA ASP A 220 1.66 -14.85 -38.55
C ASP A 220 2.08 -16.34 -38.65
N GLY A 221 1.61 -17.15 -37.71
CA GLY A 221 1.91 -18.58 -37.65
C GLY A 221 1.45 -19.37 -38.89
N SER A 222 0.55 -18.81 -39.71
CA SER A 222 0.12 -19.38 -40.99
C SER A 222 0.99 -18.92 -42.18
N GLN A 223 2.13 -18.27 -41.91
CA GLN A 223 3.03 -17.65 -42.89
C GLN A 223 2.38 -16.53 -43.70
N ARG A 224 1.28 -15.94 -43.20
CA ARG A 224 0.65 -14.80 -43.85
C ARG A 224 1.36 -13.52 -43.39
N GLN A 225 1.83 -12.75 -44.36
CA GLN A 225 2.40 -11.45 -44.13
C GLN A 225 1.30 -10.38 -44.05
N GLN A 226 1.39 -9.50 -43.06
CA GLN A 226 0.52 -8.35 -42.88
C GLN A 226 1.37 -7.11 -42.61
N THR A 227 0.89 -5.95 -43.05
CA THR A 227 1.50 -4.66 -42.72
C THR A 227 0.58 -3.93 -41.76
N VAL A 228 1.11 -3.57 -40.58
CA VAL A 228 0.40 -2.80 -39.56
C VAL A 228 0.91 -1.36 -39.60
N ARG A 229 0.02 -0.41 -39.85
CA ARG A 229 0.33 1.02 -39.86
C ARG A 229 0.32 1.58 -38.44
N VAL A 230 1.26 2.47 -38.16
CA VAL A 230 1.46 3.08 -36.84
C VAL A 230 1.28 4.58 -36.94
N THR A 231 0.41 5.16 -36.12
CA THR A 231 0.14 6.61 -36.15
C THR A 231 0.97 7.38 -35.12
N LYS A 232 1.44 6.72 -34.06
CA LYS A 232 2.33 7.31 -33.04
C LYS A 232 3.66 6.57 -33.00
N GLU A 233 3.88 5.62 -32.09
CA GLU A 233 5.20 4.98 -31.95
C GLU A 233 5.17 3.46 -32.14
N VAL A 234 6.24 2.94 -32.75
CA VAL A 234 6.67 1.56 -32.60
C VAL A 234 7.51 1.47 -31.33
N ILE A 235 7.17 0.55 -30.44
CA ILE A 235 7.91 0.28 -29.20
C ILE A 235 8.48 -1.13 -29.31
N LEU A 236 9.80 -1.23 -29.33
CA LEU A 236 10.52 -2.49 -29.27
C LEU A 236 10.65 -2.95 -27.83
N SER A 237 10.06 -4.10 -27.53
CA SER A 237 10.17 -4.83 -26.26
C SER A 237 10.41 -6.32 -26.51
N ALA A 238 11.12 -6.64 -27.61
CA ALA A 238 11.35 -8.00 -28.09
C ALA A 238 12.46 -8.73 -27.31
N GLY A 239 13.13 -8.02 -26.38
CA GLY A 239 14.19 -8.55 -25.57
C GLY A 239 15.56 -8.44 -26.24
N VAL A 240 16.59 -8.83 -25.50
CA VAL A 240 17.99 -8.47 -25.78
C VAL A 240 18.54 -9.04 -27.07
N PHE A 241 17.95 -10.12 -27.60
CA PHE A 241 18.40 -10.75 -28.84
C PHE A 241 17.56 -10.32 -30.05
N GLU A 242 16.22 -10.32 -29.94
CA GLU A 242 15.36 -9.99 -31.09
C GLU A 242 15.25 -8.48 -31.35
N THR A 243 15.39 -7.63 -30.34
CA THR A 243 15.39 -6.17 -30.51
C THR A 243 16.50 -5.69 -31.47
N PRO A 244 17.80 -5.98 -31.21
CA PRO A 244 18.86 -5.56 -32.14
C PRO A 244 18.76 -6.26 -33.50
N LYS A 245 18.35 -7.53 -33.54
CA LYS A 245 18.12 -8.26 -34.80
C LYS A 245 17.07 -7.56 -35.67
N LEU A 246 15.92 -7.18 -35.11
CA LEU A 246 14.86 -6.50 -35.83
C LEU A 246 15.30 -5.11 -36.31
N LEU A 247 16.09 -4.38 -35.52
CA LEU A 247 16.69 -3.12 -35.96
C LEU A 247 17.59 -3.31 -37.18
N ILE A 248 18.50 -4.29 -37.16
CA ILE A 248 19.42 -4.56 -38.27
C ILE A 248 18.64 -4.96 -39.52
N LEU A 249 17.66 -5.87 -39.40
CA LEU A 249 16.77 -6.26 -40.52
C LEU A 249 15.96 -5.08 -41.10
N SER A 250 15.71 -4.07 -40.27
CA SER A 250 15.01 -2.84 -40.66
C SER A 250 15.96 -1.76 -41.20
N GLY A 251 17.26 -2.05 -41.33
CA GLY A 251 18.27 -1.14 -41.87
C GLY A 251 18.91 -0.22 -40.82
N ILE A 252 18.71 -0.47 -39.52
CA ILE A 252 19.34 0.27 -38.42
C ILE A 252 20.41 -0.62 -37.78
N GLY A 253 21.69 -0.28 -37.98
CA GLY A 253 22.78 -1.04 -37.36
C GLY A 253 24.17 -0.72 -37.87
N PRO A 254 25.18 -1.52 -37.50
CA PRO A 254 26.58 -1.26 -37.87
C PRO A 254 26.77 -1.31 -39.37
N ARG A 255 27.53 -0.37 -39.95
CA ARG A 255 27.69 -0.25 -41.41
C ARG A 255 28.16 -1.54 -42.05
N ARG A 256 29.12 -2.21 -41.41
CA ARG A 256 29.72 -3.45 -41.90
C ARG A 256 28.74 -4.60 -41.89
N GLU A 257 27.90 -4.67 -40.86
CA GLU A 257 26.92 -5.73 -40.69
C GLU A 257 25.79 -5.60 -41.72
N LEU A 258 25.25 -4.38 -41.89
CA LEU A 258 24.25 -4.10 -42.92
C LEU A 258 24.77 -4.43 -44.33
N ALA A 259 26.01 -4.02 -44.64
CA ALA A 259 26.64 -4.31 -45.93
C ALA A 259 26.88 -5.82 -46.14
N ARG A 260 27.31 -6.54 -45.10
CA ARG A 260 27.54 -8.00 -45.15
C ARG A 260 26.28 -8.76 -45.57
N HIS A 261 25.12 -8.30 -45.13
CA HIS A 261 23.82 -8.93 -45.42
C HIS A 261 23.07 -8.29 -46.60
N GLY A 262 23.69 -7.34 -47.32
CA GLY A 262 23.06 -6.66 -48.46
C GLY A 262 21.86 -5.78 -48.09
N LEU A 263 21.76 -5.36 -46.83
CA LEU A 263 20.69 -4.52 -46.32
C LEU A 263 21.00 -3.04 -46.57
N GLN A 264 20.00 -2.28 -47.01
CA GLN A 264 20.16 -0.85 -47.25
C GLN A 264 20.13 -0.10 -45.90
N PRO A 265 21.16 0.71 -45.58
CA PRO A 265 21.22 1.44 -44.32
C PRO A 265 20.21 2.59 -44.28
N VAL A 266 19.28 2.53 -43.32
CA VAL A 266 18.39 3.62 -42.92
C VAL A 266 19.09 4.52 -41.91
N ILE A 267 19.64 3.93 -40.84
CA ILE A 267 20.46 4.61 -39.83
C ILE A 267 21.70 3.76 -39.57
N THR A 268 22.88 4.35 -39.68
CA THR A 268 24.12 3.69 -39.26
C THR A 268 24.35 3.96 -37.78
N SER A 269 24.18 2.93 -36.94
CA SER A 269 24.57 2.95 -35.53
C SER A 269 25.50 1.77 -35.27
N GLU A 270 26.75 2.06 -34.94
CA GLU A 270 27.77 1.03 -34.71
C GLU A 270 27.58 0.29 -33.37
N HIS A 271 26.57 0.65 -32.57
CA HIS A 271 26.30 0.07 -31.25
C HIS A 271 25.09 -0.87 -31.21
N VAL A 272 24.27 -0.94 -32.28
CA VAL A 272 23.13 -1.86 -32.32
C VAL A 272 23.65 -3.29 -32.38
N GLY A 273 23.26 -4.10 -31.40
CA GLY A 273 23.71 -5.47 -31.26
C GLY A 273 25.10 -5.59 -30.65
N GLU A 274 25.78 -4.51 -30.28
CA GLU A 274 27.04 -4.58 -29.51
C GLU A 274 26.72 -4.37 -28.02
N HIS A 275 27.71 -4.45 -27.12
CA HIS A 275 27.50 -4.26 -25.67
C HIS A 275 26.60 -5.34 -25.03
N LEU A 276 26.68 -6.59 -25.47
CA LEU A 276 25.99 -7.69 -24.80
C LEU A 276 26.69 -8.01 -23.48
N LEU A 277 26.00 -7.79 -22.37
CA LEU A 277 26.44 -8.12 -21.02
C LEU A 277 25.57 -9.23 -20.47
N ASP A 278 26.14 -10.10 -19.63
CA ASP A 278 25.44 -11.12 -18.87
C ASP A 278 26.33 -11.60 -17.72
N HIS A 279 25.74 -12.21 -16.71
CA HIS A 279 26.49 -12.75 -15.57
C HIS A 279 27.05 -14.13 -15.90
N PRO A 280 28.39 -14.35 -15.85
CA PRO A 280 28.93 -15.70 -15.91
C PRO A 280 28.74 -16.37 -14.53
N ILE A 281 28.05 -17.50 -14.52
CA ILE A 281 27.79 -18.28 -13.32
C ILE A 281 28.64 -19.55 -13.31
N LEU A 282 29.09 -20.02 -12.16
CA LEU A 282 29.68 -21.37 -12.03
C LEU A 282 28.83 -22.22 -11.09
N PRO A 283 28.06 -23.18 -11.63
CA PRO A 283 27.31 -24.14 -10.84
C PRO A 283 28.17 -25.36 -10.48
N HIS A 284 28.06 -25.82 -9.24
CA HIS A 284 28.66 -27.06 -8.75
C HIS A 284 27.77 -27.74 -7.72
N VAL A 285 28.04 -29.01 -7.46
CA VAL A 285 27.13 -29.87 -6.70
C VAL A 285 27.84 -30.61 -5.59
N PHE A 286 27.22 -30.58 -4.40
CA PHE A 286 27.59 -31.40 -3.26
C PHE A 286 26.53 -32.45 -2.99
N ARG A 287 26.97 -33.66 -2.65
CA ARG A 287 26.10 -34.62 -1.99
C ARG A 287 25.79 -34.09 -0.60
N LEU A 288 24.51 -34.09 -0.28
CA LEU A 288 24.02 -33.86 1.07
C LEU A 288 23.87 -35.19 1.79
N LYS A 289 23.92 -35.14 3.11
CA LYS A 289 23.37 -36.20 3.94
C LYS A 289 21.91 -36.46 3.52
N ASP A 290 21.57 -37.72 3.26
CA ASP A 290 20.23 -38.12 2.83
C ASP A 290 19.14 -37.60 3.80
N GLY A 291 18.04 -37.10 3.23
CA GLY A 291 16.90 -36.51 3.93
C GLY A 291 17.00 -35.00 4.15
N VAL A 292 18.05 -34.32 3.67
CA VAL A 292 18.22 -32.87 3.81
C VAL A 292 17.81 -32.10 2.55
N GLY A 293 17.91 -32.73 1.36
CA GLY A 293 17.54 -32.12 0.08
C GLY A 293 16.16 -32.55 -0.41
N LEU A 294 15.78 -32.09 -1.59
CA LEU A 294 14.47 -32.31 -2.20
C LEU A 294 14.46 -33.36 -3.32
N ASP A 295 15.60 -33.94 -3.71
CA ASP A 295 15.70 -34.88 -4.84
C ASP A 295 14.75 -36.07 -4.71
N HIS A 296 14.69 -36.69 -3.54
CA HIS A 296 13.79 -37.84 -3.28
C HIS A 296 12.29 -37.47 -3.27
N ILE A 297 11.95 -36.18 -3.24
CA ILE A 297 10.58 -35.66 -3.28
C ILE A 297 10.22 -35.19 -4.69
N LEU A 298 11.10 -34.43 -5.34
CA LEU A 298 10.78 -33.74 -6.58
C LEU A 298 11.29 -34.44 -7.84
N LEU A 299 12.49 -35.04 -7.80
CA LEU A 299 13.10 -35.67 -8.99
C LEU A 299 12.76 -37.15 -9.16
N ARG A 300 12.54 -37.86 -8.06
CA ARG A 300 12.45 -39.32 -8.08
C ARG A 300 11.03 -39.80 -7.97
N GLU A 301 10.61 -40.65 -8.90
CA GLU A 301 9.34 -41.35 -8.80
C GLU A 301 9.28 -42.20 -7.53
N GLY A 302 8.14 -42.15 -6.84
CA GLY A 302 7.93 -42.89 -5.61
C GLY A 302 6.82 -42.27 -4.77
N THR A 303 6.61 -42.83 -3.58
CA THR A 303 5.52 -42.40 -2.69
C THR A 303 5.65 -40.91 -2.29
N HIS A 304 6.87 -40.42 -2.02
CA HIS A 304 7.09 -39.02 -1.66
C HIS A 304 6.74 -38.06 -2.79
N HIS A 305 7.17 -38.36 -4.02
CA HIS A 305 6.83 -37.58 -5.22
C HIS A 305 5.33 -37.59 -5.51
N ASN A 306 4.70 -38.76 -5.51
CA ASN A 306 3.26 -38.87 -5.73
C ASN A 306 2.46 -38.07 -4.69
N ASN A 307 2.89 -38.09 -3.42
CA ASN A 307 2.27 -37.29 -2.37
C ASN A 307 2.44 -35.78 -2.61
N ALA A 308 3.62 -35.34 -3.09
CA ALA A 308 3.86 -33.94 -3.42
C ALA A 308 2.97 -33.47 -4.59
N VAL A 309 2.84 -34.31 -5.64
CA VAL A 309 1.91 -34.10 -6.77
C VAL A 309 0.48 -33.96 -6.29
N THR A 310 -0.03 -34.95 -5.55
CA THR A 310 -1.40 -34.94 -5.02
C THR A 310 -1.67 -33.70 -4.16
N ARG A 311 -0.75 -33.34 -3.25
CA ARG A 311 -0.89 -32.15 -2.40
C ARG A 311 -1.01 -30.86 -3.22
N TYR A 312 -0.22 -30.74 -4.28
CA TYR A 312 -0.27 -29.59 -5.18
C TYR A 312 -1.55 -29.53 -6.01
N GLU A 313 -2.02 -30.67 -6.51
CA GLU A 313 -3.28 -30.77 -7.25
C GLU A 313 -4.49 -30.39 -6.41
N GLU A 314 -4.53 -30.83 -5.15
CA GLU A 314 -5.65 -30.60 -4.23
C GLU A 314 -5.69 -29.19 -3.64
N SER A 315 -4.53 -28.63 -3.28
CA SER A 315 -4.47 -27.42 -2.44
C SER A 315 -3.54 -26.32 -2.95
N LYS A 316 -2.77 -26.57 -4.02
CA LYS A 316 -1.72 -25.68 -4.51
C LYS A 316 -0.67 -25.36 -3.43
N THR A 317 -0.38 -26.32 -2.55
CA THR A 317 0.67 -26.20 -1.52
C THR A 317 1.73 -27.30 -1.64
N GLY A 318 2.80 -27.18 -0.85
CA GLY A 318 3.88 -28.17 -0.79
C GLY A 318 5.03 -27.91 -1.78
N PRO A 319 5.98 -28.84 -1.90
CA PRO A 319 7.22 -28.65 -2.66
C PRO A 319 7.04 -28.20 -4.12
N LEU A 320 5.99 -28.66 -4.81
CA LEU A 320 5.68 -28.24 -6.18
C LEU A 320 5.21 -26.78 -6.32
N ALA A 321 4.78 -26.16 -5.23
CA ALA A 321 4.38 -24.75 -5.17
C ALA A 321 5.56 -23.79 -4.93
N SER A 322 6.78 -24.30 -4.74
CA SER A 322 7.98 -23.48 -4.49
C SER A 322 8.79 -23.23 -5.76
N GLY A 323 9.49 -22.08 -5.81
CA GLY A 323 10.50 -21.77 -6.82
C GLY A 323 11.87 -22.45 -6.58
N LEU A 324 12.00 -23.24 -5.50
CA LEU A 324 13.17 -24.05 -5.11
C LEU A 324 14.43 -23.29 -4.70
N LEU A 325 14.47 -21.97 -4.88
CA LEU A 325 15.53 -21.11 -4.39
C LEU A 325 15.04 -20.32 -3.17
N GLU A 326 15.38 -20.79 -1.97
CA GLU A 326 14.90 -20.19 -0.72
C GLU A 326 15.86 -19.18 -0.09
N MET A 327 17.17 -19.38 -0.30
CA MET A 327 18.24 -18.61 0.31
C MET A 327 19.21 -18.14 -0.77
N VAL A 328 19.59 -16.87 -0.74
CA VAL A 328 20.66 -16.31 -1.59
C VAL A 328 21.61 -15.45 -0.77
N ALA A 329 22.87 -15.38 -1.19
CA ALA A 329 23.87 -14.56 -0.52
C ALA A 329 24.54 -13.56 -1.45
N PHE A 330 24.95 -12.42 -0.89
CA PHE A 330 25.63 -11.33 -1.60
C PHE A 330 26.99 -11.03 -0.95
N PRO A 331 28.00 -11.91 -1.09
CA PRO A 331 29.30 -11.71 -0.47
C PRO A 331 30.20 -10.76 -1.26
N ARG A 332 31.16 -10.18 -0.52
CA ARG A 332 32.38 -9.58 -1.07
C ARG A 332 33.59 -10.33 -0.52
N ILE A 333 34.61 -10.53 -1.37
CA ILE A 333 35.84 -11.26 -1.02
C ILE A 333 37.10 -10.41 -1.22
N ASP A 334 37.01 -9.10 -0.95
CA ASP A 334 38.08 -8.13 -1.14
C ASP A 334 39.44 -8.61 -0.64
N GLU A 335 39.50 -9.09 0.61
CA GLU A 335 40.75 -9.50 1.26
C GLU A 335 41.42 -10.67 0.55
N ARG A 336 40.62 -11.60 0.01
CA ARG A 336 41.10 -12.76 -0.76
C ARG A 336 41.64 -12.31 -2.12
N LEU A 337 40.88 -11.48 -2.85
CA LEU A 337 41.31 -10.99 -4.17
C LEU A 337 42.56 -10.10 -4.06
N MET A 338 42.73 -9.35 -2.98
CA MET A 338 43.92 -8.53 -2.72
C MET A 338 45.23 -9.33 -2.66
N GLN A 339 45.18 -10.66 -2.51
CA GLN A 339 46.36 -11.53 -2.52
C GLN A 339 46.95 -11.71 -3.93
N TYR A 340 46.15 -11.50 -4.98
CA TYR A 340 46.55 -11.71 -6.37
C TYR A 340 47.06 -10.43 -7.03
N GLU A 341 48.19 -10.53 -7.73
CA GLU A 341 48.81 -9.38 -8.40
C GLU A 341 47.90 -8.80 -9.49
N GLN A 342 47.21 -9.66 -10.24
CA GLN A 342 46.32 -9.23 -11.32
C GLN A 342 45.19 -8.34 -10.78
N TYR A 343 44.56 -8.72 -9.66
CA TYR A 343 43.51 -7.91 -9.04
C TYR A 343 44.04 -6.59 -8.47
N ARG A 344 45.18 -6.60 -7.77
CA ARG A 344 45.80 -5.36 -7.28
C ARG A 344 46.11 -4.38 -8.42
N LYS A 345 46.62 -4.90 -9.54
CA LYS A 345 46.90 -4.12 -10.73
C LYS A 345 45.61 -3.55 -11.35
N ALA A 346 44.59 -4.39 -11.53
CA ALA A 346 43.29 -3.94 -12.05
C ALA A 346 42.64 -2.87 -11.17
N LYS A 347 42.72 -3.03 -9.83
CA LYS A 347 42.26 -2.04 -8.85
C LYS A 347 42.99 -0.70 -9.00
N GLN A 348 44.32 -0.72 -9.14
CA GLN A 348 45.12 0.49 -9.39
C GLN A 348 44.77 1.15 -10.74
N GLU A 349 44.62 0.35 -11.80
CA GLU A 349 44.21 0.84 -13.12
C GLU A 349 42.80 1.45 -13.11
N ASN A 350 41.94 0.97 -12.21
CA ASN A 350 40.61 1.52 -11.95
C ASN A 350 40.58 2.63 -10.88
N GLY A 351 41.72 3.31 -10.64
CA GLY A 351 41.79 4.45 -9.72
C GLY A 351 41.67 4.08 -8.24
N ASP A 352 42.27 2.95 -7.85
CA ASP A 352 42.22 2.32 -6.52
C ASP A 352 40.82 1.86 -6.09
N LYS A 353 39.85 1.83 -7.01
CA LYS A 353 38.51 1.27 -6.79
C LYS A 353 38.46 -0.20 -7.21
N ASP A 354 37.74 -0.99 -6.42
CA ASP A 354 37.49 -2.40 -6.75
C ASP A 354 36.88 -2.53 -8.16
N PRO A 355 37.46 -3.34 -9.07
CA PRO A 355 36.96 -3.50 -10.43
C PRO A 355 35.55 -4.12 -10.48
N PHE A 356 35.21 -5.02 -9.56
CA PHE A 356 33.92 -5.72 -9.57
C PHE A 356 32.81 -4.92 -8.88
N GLY A 357 33.12 -4.20 -7.81
CA GLY A 357 32.15 -3.39 -7.06
C GLY A 357 32.77 -2.09 -6.55
N PRO A 358 33.01 -1.10 -7.43
CA PRO A 358 33.79 0.11 -7.11
C PRO A 358 33.19 0.99 -6.01
N GLU A 359 31.90 0.88 -5.74
CA GLU A 359 31.15 1.65 -4.73
C GLU A 359 30.66 0.75 -3.57
N GLY A 360 31.18 -0.47 -3.45
CA GLY A 360 30.79 -1.40 -2.38
C GLY A 360 29.76 -2.46 -2.79
N GLN A 361 29.45 -2.60 -4.09
CA GLN A 361 28.54 -3.64 -4.61
C GLN A 361 29.01 -5.06 -4.28
N PRO A 362 28.12 -6.04 -4.10
CA PRO A 362 28.55 -7.43 -3.93
C PRO A 362 29.36 -7.93 -5.13
N HIS A 363 30.33 -8.81 -4.88
CA HIS A 363 31.08 -9.47 -5.96
C HIS A 363 30.26 -10.57 -6.60
N PHE A 364 29.49 -11.27 -5.78
CA PHE A 364 28.71 -12.42 -6.22
C PHE A 364 27.28 -12.36 -5.72
N GLU A 365 26.40 -13.02 -6.46
CA GLU A 365 25.15 -13.59 -5.96
C GLU A 365 25.35 -15.10 -5.85
N ILE A 366 24.97 -15.69 -4.72
CA ILE A 366 25.14 -17.12 -4.49
C ILE A 366 23.77 -17.76 -4.33
N ASP A 367 23.47 -18.71 -5.20
CA ASP A 367 22.23 -19.47 -5.15
C ASP A 367 22.45 -20.83 -4.51
N PHE A 368 21.56 -21.16 -3.57
CA PHE A 368 21.56 -22.45 -2.89
C PHE A 368 20.27 -23.21 -3.23
N VAL A 369 20.33 -24.12 -4.19
CA VAL A 369 19.20 -24.96 -4.59
C VAL A 369 19.34 -26.33 -3.92
N PRO A 370 18.48 -26.70 -2.96
CA PRO A 370 18.64 -27.91 -2.15
C PRO A 370 18.19 -29.19 -2.89
N MET A 371 18.57 -29.31 -4.16
CA MET A 371 18.47 -30.51 -4.98
C MET A 371 19.40 -30.41 -6.19
N PHE A 372 19.60 -31.52 -6.91
CA PHE A 372 20.25 -31.46 -8.21
C PHE A 372 19.39 -30.65 -9.20
N CYS A 373 19.87 -29.46 -9.58
CA CYS A 373 19.18 -28.61 -10.55
C CYS A 373 19.81 -28.76 -11.93
N ASP A 374 19.21 -29.57 -12.80
CA ASP A 374 19.70 -29.85 -14.16
C ASP A 374 19.72 -28.59 -15.05
N ALA A 375 18.85 -27.61 -14.81
CA ALA A 375 18.79 -26.39 -15.60
C ALA A 375 20.08 -25.54 -15.56
N PHE A 376 20.95 -25.75 -14.58
CA PHE A 376 22.27 -25.10 -14.51
C PHE A 376 23.43 -26.08 -14.75
N GLN A 377 23.16 -27.33 -15.10
CA GLN A 377 24.22 -28.36 -15.24
C GLN A 377 23.73 -29.55 -16.07
N TRP A 378 22.95 -29.23 -17.09
CA TRP A 378 22.25 -30.12 -18.01
C TRP A 378 23.17 -31.09 -18.76
N HIS A 379 24.47 -30.79 -18.82
CA HIS A 379 25.50 -31.66 -19.37
C HIS A 379 25.77 -32.91 -18.52
N PHE A 380 25.37 -32.90 -17.25
CA PHE A 380 25.57 -34.00 -16.33
C PHE A 380 24.27 -34.77 -16.12
N PRO A 381 24.33 -36.11 -16.07
CA PRO A 381 23.14 -36.89 -15.75
C PRO A 381 22.70 -36.57 -14.33
N ILE A 382 21.40 -36.54 -14.10
CA ILE A 382 20.83 -36.47 -12.76
C ILE A 382 21.38 -37.65 -11.94
N PRO A 383 21.97 -37.42 -10.76
CA PRO A 383 22.43 -38.50 -9.90
C PRO A 383 21.31 -39.49 -9.61
N PRO A 384 21.54 -40.81 -9.77
CA PRO A 384 20.47 -41.80 -9.67
C PRO A 384 19.89 -41.91 -8.24
N GLU A 385 20.69 -41.60 -7.22
CA GLU A 385 20.33 -41.69 -5.81
C GLU A 385 20.98 -40.57 -4.97
N GLY A 386 20.55 -40.43 -3.71
CA GLY A 386 21.07 -39.44 -2.75
C GLY A 386 20.43 -38.05 -2.85
N ASP A 387 20.51 -37.24 -1.80
CA ASP A 387 20.10 -35.84 -1.89
C ASP A 387 21.29 -34.94 -2.22
N TRP A 388 21.05 -33.87 -2.97
CA TRP A 388 22.10 -33.03 -3.54
C TRP A 388 21.83 -31.55 -3.29
N LEU A 389 22.88 -30.74 -3.34
CA LEU A 389 22.82 -29.27 -3.29
C LEU A 389 23.52 -28.73 -4.54
N THR A 390 22.78 -28.01 -5.37
CA THR A 390 23.39 -27.18 -6.41
C THR A 390 23.69 -25.81 -5.84
N VAL A 391 24.97 -25.43 -5.87
CA VAL A 391 25.46 -24.09 -5.54
C VAL A 391 25.77 -23.39 -6.86
N ILE A 392 25.34 -22.14 -6.99
CA ILE A 392 25.66 -21.32 -8.17
C ILE A 392 26.38 -20.08 -7.68
N VAL A 393 27.60 -19.88 -8.16
CA VAL A 393 28.38 -18.66 -7.89
C VAL A 393 28.23 -17.75 -9.12
N ASP A 394 27.42 -16.71 -8.99
CA ASP A 394 27.15 -15.73 -10.05
C ASP A 394 28.06 -14.52 -9.88
N LEU A 395 28.94 -14.24 -10.85
CA LEU A 395 29.76 -13.04 -10.88
C LEU A 395 28.96 -11.86 -11.45
N LEU A 396 28.57 -10.94 -10.58
CA LEU A 396 27.58 -9.89 -10.88
C LEU A 396 28.10 -8.75 -11.78
N CYS A 397 29.41 -8.50 -11.78
CA CYS A 397 29.99 -7.36 -12.49
C CYS A 397 31.26 -7.77 -13.24
N PRO A 398 31.16 -8.67 -14.24
CA PRO A 398 32.31 -9.20 -14.95
C PRO A 398 33.10 -8.11 -15.69
N GLN A 399 34.41 -8.32 -15.83
CA GLN A 399 35.38 -7.43 -16.46
C GLN A 399 35.73 -7.87 -17.89
N SER A 400 35.17 -8.98 -18.35
CA SER A 400 35.24 -9.43 -19.74
C SER A 400 34.71 -8.36 -20.67
N LYS A 401 35.34 -8.28 -21.85
CA LYS A 401 34.86 -7.41 -22.92
C LYS A 401 33.46 -7.84 -23.33
N GLU A 402 32.67 -6.83 -23.59
CA GLU A 402 31.27 -6.93 -23.95
C GLU A 402 31.08 -7.74 -25.25
N GLY A 403 30.01 -8.54 -25.29
CA GLY A 403 29.66 -9.39 -26.41
C GLY A 403 28.83 -8.70 -27.51
N TYR A 404 28.24 -9.49 -28.40
CA TYR A 404 27.39 -9.00 -29.49
C TYR A 404 26.22 -9.93 -29.87
N VAL A 405 25.27 -9.36 -30.62
CA VAL A 405 24.13 -9.98 -31.31
C VAL A 405 24.13 -9.47 -32.75
N ARG A 406 24.33 -10.36 -33.71
CA ARG A 406 24.46 -10.09 -35.15
C ARG A 406 23.51 -10.96 -35.96
N LEU A 407 23.41 -10.71 -37.27
CA LEU A 407 22.59 -11.54 -38.12
C LEU A 407 23.37 -12.76 -38.61
N ASN A 408 22.78 -13.95 -38.48
CA ASN A 408 23.24 -15.10 -39.25
C ASN A 408 22.80 -14.98 -40.72
N THR A 409 21.53 -14.62 -40.93
CA THR A 409 20.92 -14.45 -42.25
C THR A 409 19.93 -13.28 -42.23
N THR A 410 19.42 -12.89 -43.41
CA THR A 410 18.33 -11.91 -43.54
C THR A 410 16.94 -12.52 -43.39
N ASP A 411 16.83 -13.84 -43.17
CA ASP A 411 15.55 -14.45 -42.84
C ASP A 411 15.21 -14.12 -41.37
N PRO A 412 14.13 -13.35 -41.11
CA PRO A 412 13.75 -12.95 -39.76
C PRO A 412 13.41 -14.14 -38.84
N ARG A 413 13.19 -15.34 -39.40
CA ARG A 413 12.87 -16.55 -38.65
C ARG A 413 14.10 -17.30 -38.15
N GLU A 414 15.27 -17.03 -38.71
CA GLU A 414 16.53 -17.60 -38.26
C GLU A 414 17.02 -16.91 -36.98
N GLN A 415 17.67 -17.66 -36.09
CA GLN A 415 18.22 -17.09 -34.85
C GLN A 415 19.41 -16.16 -35.18
N PRO A 416 19.61 -15.08 -34.41
CA PRO A 416 20.79 -14.24 -34.55
C PRO A 416 22.07 -14.99 -34.13
N ASP A 417 23.21 -14.47 -34.57
CA ASP A 417 24.53 -14.85 -34.08
C ASP A 417 24.77 -14.14 -32.75
N ILE A 418 24.88 -14.89 -31.65
CA ILE A 418 24.98 -14.33 -30.29
C ILE A 418 26.30 -14.77 -29.67
N ASN A 419 27.09 -13.81 -29.20
CA ASN A 419 28.37 -14.04 -28.54
C ASN A 419 28.42 -13.27 -27.22
N LEU A 420 28.49 -13.97 -26.09
CA LEU A 420 28.58 -13.39 -24.74
C LEU A 420 30.02 -12.99 -24.37
N ASN A 421 31.02 -13.60 -25.02
CA ASN A 421 32.43 -13.28 -24.86
C ASN A 421 32.97 -13.33 -23.41
N TYR A 422 32.46 -14.29 -22.62
CA TYR A 422 32.94 -14.59 -21.29
C TYR A 422 34.42 -14.93 -21.27
N PHE A 423 35.07 -14.53 -20.18
CA PHE A 423 36.47 -14.81 -19.86
C PHE A 423 37.47 -14.26 -20.88
N SER A 424 37.07 -13.23 -21.63
CA SER A 424 38.01 -12.40 -22.39
C SER A 424 38.90 -11.56 -21.46
N ASN A 425 38.54 -11.47 -20.17
CA ASN A 425 39.40 -11.01 -19.09
C ASN A 425 39.63 -12.14 -18.07
N GLU A 426 40.89 -12.48 -17.78
CA GLU A 426 41.24 -13.54 -16.84
C GLU A 426 40.86 -13.22 -15.38
N LEU A 427 40.62 -11.94 -15.07
CA LEU A 427 40.21 -11.51 -13.74
C LEU A 427 38.85 -12.13 -13.35
N ASP A 428 37.98 -12.38 -14.33
CA ASP A 428 36.68 -13.04 -14.10
C ASP A 428 36.84 -14.51 -13.72
N ILE A 429 37.81 -15.19 -14.36
CA ILE A 429 38.14 -16.58 -14.03
C ILE A 429 38.66 -16.65 -12.59
N LEU A 430 39.60 -15.76 -12.25
CA LEU A 430 40.15 -15.65 -10.90
C LEU A 430 39.04 -15.38 -9.87
N ALA A 431 38.14 -14.43 -10.15
CA ALA A 431 37.05 -14.10 -9.26
C ALA A 431 36.11 -15.30 -9.04
N LEU A 432 35.64 -15.96 -10.11
CA LEU A 432 34.78 -17.14 -9.98
C LEU A 432 35.46 -18.28 -9.23
N ARG A 433 36.74 -18.56 -9.50
CA ARG A 433 37.50 -19.57 -8.76
C ARG A 433 37.53 -19.26 -7.27
N GLU A 434 37.90 -18.03 -6.91
CA GLU A 434 38.02 -17.63 -5.52
C GLU A 434 36.66 -17.50 -4.83
N GLY A 435 35.62 -17.11 -5.55
CA GLY A 435 34.23 -17.12 -5.10
C GLY A 435 33.75 -18.53 -4.78
N VAL A 436 34.01 -19.50 -5.66
CA VAL A 436 33.72 -20.92 -5.40
C VAL A 436 34.48 -21.42 -4.17
N ARG A 437 35.79 -21.19 -4.08
CA ARG A 437 36.57 -21.59 -2.89
C ARG A 437 36.03 -20.99 -1.61
N TYR A 438 35.72 -19.70 -1.63
CA TYR A 438 35.19 -18.99 -0.47
C TYR A 438 33.84 -19.57 0.00
N ILE A 439 32.92 -19.86 -0.93
CA ILE A 439 31.65 -20.50 -0.59
C ILE A 439 31.84 -21.95 -0.14
N ASP A 440 32.75 -22.67 -0.78
CA ASP A 440 33.05 -24.05 -0.43
C ASP A 440 33.65 -24.16 0.97
N GLU A 441 34.52 -23.23 1.39
CA GLU A 441 35.03 -23.15 2.76
C GLU A 441 33.89 -22.96 3.77
N ILE A 442 32.95 -22.03 3.48
CA ILE A 442 31.77 -21.82 4.34
C ILE A 442 30.94 -23.11 4.44
N LEU A 443 30.74 -23.83 3.34
CA LEU A 443 29.92 -25.04 3.32
C LEU A 443 30.63 -26.26 3.93
N MET A 444 31.91 -26.45 3.63
CA MET A 444 32.67 -27.64 3.99
C MET A 444 33.29 -27.54 5.39
N GLU A 445 33.64 -26.34 5.85
CA GLU A 445 34.31 -26.12 7.13
C GLU A 445 33.41 -25.42 8.15
N GLY A 446 32.47 -24.59 7.66
CA GLY A 446 31.56 -23.80 8.50
C GLY A 446 30.70 -24.65 9.42
N ILE A 447 30.52 -24.14 10.64
CA ILE A 447 29.75 -24.81 11.70
C ILE A 447 28.28 -24.90 11.29
N GLY A 448 27.85 -26.04 10.78
CA GLY A 448 26.46 -26.29 10.38
C GLY A 448 26.38 -27.18 9.16
N MET A 449 27.16 -26.84 8.13
CA MET A 449 27.17 -27.56 6.85
C MET A 449 28.27 -28.61 6.75
N LYS A 450 29.39 -28.48 7.48
CA LYS A 450 30.51 -29.44 7.43
C LYS A 450 30.13 -30.91 7.69
N ASP A 451 29.13 -31.15 8.54
CA ASP A 451 28.67 -32.49 8.89
C ASP A 451 27.54 -32.98 7.96
N ILE A 452 27.11 -32.15 6.99
CA ILE A 452 26.04 -32.42 6.02
C ILE A 452 26.63 -32.60 4.62
N ILE A 453 27.57 -31.75 4.22
CA ILE A 453 28.27 -31.83 2.94
C ILE A 453 29.10 -33.11 2.89
N ARG A 454 29.08 -33.77 1.73
CA ARG A 454 29.82 -35.01 1.44
C ARG A 454 30.62 -34.83 0.14
N GLU A 455 30.63 -35.82 -0.73
CA GLU A 455 31.37 -35.78 -1.99
C GLU A 455 30.79 -34.78 -3.00
N ASP A 456 31.64 -34.28 -3.90
CA ASP A 456 31.21 -33.51 -5.06
C ASP A 456 30.60 -34.41 -6.14
N TYR A 457 29.79 -33.82 -7.00
CA TYR A 457 29.30 -34.47 -8.21
C TYR A 457 29.56 -33.62 -9.46
N PRO A 458 29.80 -34.27 -10.62
CA PRO A 458 30.05 -35.71 -10.83
C PRO A 458 31.41 -36.24 -10.38
N TRP A 459 32.34 -35.36 -10.01
CA TRP A 459 33.66 -35.71 -9.49
C TRP A 459 34.19 -34.60 -8.57
N PRO A 460 35.22 -34.88 -7.75
CA PRO A 460 35.82 -33.89 -6.86
C PRO A 460 36.23 -32.60 -7.57
N MET A 461 35.88 -31.45 -7.01
CA MET A 461 36.34 -30.15 -7.47
C MET A 461 37.84 -29.99 -7.12
N PRO A 462 38.68 -29.50 -8.06
CA PRO A 462 40.13 -29.41 -7.87
C PRO A 462 40.55 -28.19 -7.03
N ARG A 463 40.00 -28.05 -5.82
CA ARG A 463 40.11 -26.85 -4.97
C ARG A 463 41.54 -26.43 -4.67
N GLU A 464 42.49 -27.36 -4.65
CA GLU A 464 43.91 -27.12 -4.37
C GLU A 464 44.73 -26.69 -5.59
N SER A 465 44.13 -26.65 -6.79
CA SER A 465 44.83 -26.35 -8.04
C SER A 465 44.19 -25.19 -8.78
N ASP A 466 44.91 -24.07 -8.86
CA ASP A 466 44.50 -22.89 -9.64
C ASP A 466 44.29 -23.25 -11.12
N GLU A 467 45.23 -23.97 -11.73
CA GLU A 467 45.17 -24.33 -13.15
C GLU A 467 43.96 -25.21 -13.48
N GLU A 468 43.67 -26.21 -12.63
CA GLU A 468 42.54 -27.10 -12.86
C GLU A 468 41.19 -26.41 -12.57
N MET A 469 41.13 -25.51 -11.57
CA MET A 469 39.94 -24.70 -11.32
C MET A 469 39.68 -23.70 -12.44
N ASP A 470 40.71 -23.00 -12.94
CA ASP A 470 40.57 -22.05 -14.05
C ASP A 470 40.04 -22.75 -15.31
N ARG A 471 40.54 -23.95 -15.59
CA ARG A 471 40.01 -24.80 -16.66
C ARG A 471 38.56 -25.20 -16.42
N LEU A 472 38.23 -25.61 -15.19
CA LEU A 472 36.87 -25.98 -14.83
C LEU A 472 35.89 -24.81 -14.98
N VAL A 473 36.28 -23.59 -14.60
CA VAL A 473 35.48 -22.36 -14.84
C VAL A 473 35.20 -22.21 -16.34
N MET A 474 36.23 -22.31 -17.20
CA MET A 474 36.06 -22.20 -18.65
C MET A 474 35.24 -23.33 -19.29
N ASP A 475 35.23 -24.52 -18.68
CA ASP A 475 34.51 -25.69 -19.20
C ASP A 475 33.05 -25.75 -18.71
N ARG A 476 32.75 -25.20 -17.53
CA ARG A 476 31.45 -25.39 -16.84
C ARG A 476 30.63 -24.14 -16.59
N ALA A 477 31.24 -22.95 -16.59
CA ALA A 477 30.50 -21.73 -16.32
C ALA A 477 29.31 -21.60 -17.28
N GLN A 478 28.21 -20.98 -16.89
CA GLN A 478 27.02 -20.81 -17.72
C GLN A 478 26.55 -19.36 -17.72
N THR A 479 25.49 -19.09 -18.49
CA THR A 479 24.75 -17.84 -18.42
C THR A 479 23.94 -17.78 -17.12
N GLY A 480 24.01 -16.63 -16.43
CA GLY A 480 23.08 -16.27 -15.35
C GLY A 480 21.68 -15.96 -15.85
N TYR A 481 21.45 -16.08 -17.17
CA TYR A 481 20.19 -15.83 -17.84
C TYR A 481 19.74 -14.35 -17.71
N HIS A 482 20.69 -13.43 -17.55
CA HIS A 482 20.51 -11.99 -17.39
C HIS A 482 21.14 -11.17 -18.54
N PRO A 483 21.00 -11.56 -19.83
CA PRO A 483 21.55 -10.77 -20.91
C PRO A 483 20.92 -9.37 -20.91
N CYS A 484 21.74 -8.35 -21.17
CA CYS A 484 21.33 -6.95 -21.29
C CYS A 484 22.25 -6.14 -22.21
N GLY A 485 21.86 -4.91 -22.55
CA GLY A 485 22.77 -3.90 -23.11
C GLY A 485 22.90 -3.79 -24.63
N THR A 486 22.30 -4.68 -25.41
CA THR A 486 22.45 -4.71 -26.89
C THR A 486 21.88 -3.53 -27.67
N ALA A 487 21.19 -2.62 -26.98
CA ALA A 487 20.72 -1.35 -27.50
C ALA A 487 20.86 -0.24 -26.44
N ARG A 488 22.04 -0.17 -25.79
CA ARG A 488 22.26 0.63 -24.59
C ARG A 488 21.88 2.11 -24.70
N LEU A 489 21.46 2.64 -23.55
CA LEU A 489 21.31 4.06 -23.27
C LEU A 489 22.62 4.83 -23.50
N SER A 490 22.52 6.01 -24.11
CA SER A 490 23.65 6.89 -24.38
C SER A 490 23.25 8.34 -24.58
N LEU A 491 24.25 9.24 -24.50
CA LEU A 491 24.05 10.66 -24.80
C LEU A 491 23.87 10.93 -26.29
N ASP A 492 24.51 10.13 -27.14
CA ASP A 492 24.45 10.26 -28.60
C ASP A 492 24.64 8.90 -29.29
N ILE A 493 24.44 8.89 -30.61
CA ILE A 493 24.54 7.69 -31.47
C ILE A 493 25.97 7.11 -31.57
N LEU A 494 27.00 7.90 -31.25
CA LEU A 494 28.39 7.45 -31.25
C LEU A 494 28.74 6.69 -29.97
N GLN A 495 27.87 6.70 -28.97
CA GLN A 495 28.05 6.04 -27.68
C GLN A 495 27.10 4.86 -27.46
N GLY A 496 25.92 4.85 -28.10
CA GLY A 496 24.90 3.82 -27.89
C GLY A 496 23.72 3.97 -28.85
N VAL A 497 22.57 3.39 -28.49
CA VAL A 497 21.42 3.24 -29.40
C VAL A 497 20.25 4.14 -29.04
N VAL A 498 19.97 4.33 -27.75
CA VAL A 498 18.84 5.15 -27.30
C VAL A 498 19.23 6.33 -26.42
N ASP A 499 18.46 7.41 -26.50
CA ASP A 499 18.61 8.58 -25.63
C ASP A 499 18.04 8.31 -24.22
N SER A 500 18.18 9.29 -23.31
CA SER A 500 17.66 9.19 -21.93
C SER A 500 16.15 9.03 -21.82
N GLU A 501 15.40 9.23 -22.91
CA GLU A 501 13.96 9.03 -23.01
C GLU A 501 13.65 7.71 -23.77
N LEU A 502 14.64 6.85 -23.97
CA LEU A 502 14.55 5.55 -24.65
C LEU A 502 14.21 5.63 -26.15
N ARG A 503 14.42 6.78 -26.79
CA ARG A 503 14.23 6.96 -28.24
C ARG A 503 15.47 6.53 -29.01
N VAL A 504 15.27 5.82 -30.12
CA VAL A 504 16.38 5.41 -30.99
C VAL A 504 17.00 6.63 -31.66
N HIS A 505 18.31 6.80 -31.50
CA HIS A 505 19.03 7.92 -32.11
C HIS A 505 18.88 7.92 -33.63
N GLY A 506 18.53 9.08 -34.20
CA GLY A 506 18.34 9.25 -35.65
C GLY A 506 16.98 8.79 -36.19
N ALA A 507 16.14 8.18 -35.36
CA ALA A 507 14.77 7.80 -35.70
C ALA A 507 13.75 8.64 -34.91
N THR A 508 12.56 8.82 -35.48
CA THR A 508 11.37 9.29 -34.75
C THR A 508 10.31 8.20 -34.77
N ASN A 509 9.38 8.28 -33.83
CA ASN A 509 8.32 7.28 -33.63
C ASN A 509 8.83 5.86 -33.34
N LEU A 510 10.05 5.74 -32.81
CA LEU A 510 10.67 4.46 -32.45
C LEU A 510 11.34 4.53 -31.08
N ARG A 511 10.94 3.65 -30.17
CA ARG A 511 11.57 3.46 -28.86
C ARG A 511 11.94 2.02 -28.60
N ILE A 512 12.86 1.84 -27.66
CA ILE A 512 13.22 0.53 -27.13
C ILE A 512 12.97 0.53 -25.63
N ILE A 513 12.12 -0.37 -25.16
CA ILE A 513 11.75 -0.48 -23.76
C ILE A 513 11.84 -1.96 -23.37
N ASP A 514 13.06 -2.43 -23.12
CA ASP A 514 13.38 -3.75 -22.57
C ASP A 514 14.81 -3.76 -22.00
N ALA A 515 15.32 -4.93 -21.60
CA ALA A 515 16.66 -5.07 -21.02
C ALA A 515 17.82 -4.68 -21.96
N SER A 516 17.60 -4.55 -23.28
CA SER A 516 18.65 -4.15 -24.21
C SER A 516 19.15 -2.72 -23.97
N VAL A 517 18.37 -1.87 -23.32
CA VAL A 517 18.75 -0.46 -23.08
C VAL A 517 19.68 -0.26 -21.88
N ILE A 518 19.90 -1.29 -21.08
CA ILE A 518 20.69 -1.22 -19.84
C ILE A 518 22.16 -0.89 -20.18
N PRO A 519 22.73 0.23 -19.68
CA PRO A 519 24.08 0.65 -20.03
C PRO A 519 25.18 0.05 -19.14
N ILE A 520 24.81 -0.43 -17.96
CA ILE A 520 25.69 -1.08 -17.00
C ILE A 520 24.87 -2.21 -16.39
N ILE A 521 25.43 -3.41 -16.37
CA ILE A 521 24.74 -4.57 -15.81
C ILE A 521 24.42 -4.34 -14.32
N PRO A 522 23.18 -4.58 -13.86
CA PRO A 522 22.83 -4.51 -12.46
C PRO A 522 23.56 -5.59 -11.64
N ASP A 523 23.97 -5.24 -10.43
CA ASP A 523 24.59 -6.11 -9.42
C ASP A 523 23.58 -7.03 -8.72
N CYS A 524 22.61 -7.53 -9.47
CA CYS A 524 21.56 -8.45 -9.03
C CYS A 524 20.82 -9.06 -10.23
N ARG A 525 19.82 -9.91 -9.96
CA ARG A 525 18.84 -10.34 -10.98
C ARG A 525 18.12 -9.16 -11.62
N ILE A 526 18.13 -9.11 -12.95
CA ILE A 526 17.71 -7.91 -13.69
C ILE A 526 16.19 -7.77 -13.91
N GLN A 527 15.37 -8.77 -13.55
CA GLN A 527 13.93 -8.73 -13.86
C GLN A 527 13.22 -7.50 -13.26
N ASN A 528 13.56 -7.12 -12.03
CA ASN A 528 13.01 -5.94 -11.37
C ASN A 528 13.39 -4.66 -12.11
N THR A 529 14.63 -4.58 -12.57
CA THR A 529 15.13 -3.48 -13.41
C THR A 529 14.35 -3.41 -14.72
N VAL A 530 14.00 -4.53 -15.33
CA VAL A 530 13.18 -4.56 -16.56
C VAL A 530 11.77 -4.05 -16.32
N TYR A 531 11.11 -4.43 -15.22
CA TYR A 531 9.81 -3.84 -14.84
C TYR A 531 9.93 -2.33 -14.61
N MET A 532 10.98 -1.88 -13.92
CA MET A 532 11.24 -0.45 -13.69
C MET A 532 11.42 0.32 -15.01
N ILE A 533 12.23 -0.22 -15.94
CA ILE A 533 12.42 0.37 -17.28
C ILE A 533 11.09 0.45 -18.02
N ALA A 534 10.26 -0.59 -17.95
CA ALA A 534 8.97 -0.63 -18.62
C ALA A 534 7.97 0.40 -18.06
N GLU A 535 7.85 0.51 -16.73
CA GLU A 535 7.01 1.51 -16.06
C GLU A 535 7.46 2.93 -16.41
N LYS A 536 8.76 3.23 -16.27
CA LYS A 536 9.32 4.55 -16.62
C LYS A 536 9.19 4.86 -18.11
N GLY A 537 9.47 3.89 -18.97
CA GLY A 537 9.38 4.04 -20.42
C GLY A 537 7.96 4.33 -20.87
N ALA A 538 6.95 3.67 -20.27
CA ALA A 538 5.56 3.99 -20.52
C ALA A 538 5.23 5.44 -20.11
N ASP A 539 5.72 5.92 -18.96
CA ASP A 539 5.53 7.31 -18.53
C ASP A 539 6.22 8.31 -19.48
N MET A 540 7.41 7.98 -20.00
CA MET A 540 8.12 8.78 -21.02
C MET A 540 7.33 8.87 -22.33
N VAL A 541 6.72 7.77 -22.79
CA VAL A 541 5.83 7.77 -23.95
C VAL A 541 4.63 8.66 -23.69
N LYS A 542 3.91 8.45 -22.59
CA LYS A 542 2.73 9.26 -22.21
C LYS A 542 3.06 10.75 -22.20
N LYS A 543 4.19 11.15 -21.63
CA LYS A 543 4.66 12.54 -21.58
C LYS A 543 4.83 13.17 -22.97
N CYS A 544 5.03 12.41 -24.03
CA CYS A 544 5.25 12.94 -25.38
C CYS A 544 3.95 13.26 -26.13
N TYR A 545 2.83 12.75 -25.66
CA TYR A 545 1.58 12.73 -26.41
C TYR A 545 0.50 13.58 -25.73
N PRO A 546 -0.07 14.60 -26.41
CA PRO A 546 -1.00 15.56 -25.82
C PRO A 546 -2.23 14.93 -25.16
N GLU A 547 -2.69 13.79 -25.65
CA GLU A 547 -3.81 13.04 -25.06
C GLU A 547 -3.51 12.52 -23.64
N TRP A 548 -2.25 12.55 -23.20
CA TRP A 548 -1.83 12.41 -21.79
C TRP A 548 -1.27 13.72 -21.18
N GLN A 549 -1.01 14.77 -21.96
CA GLN A 549 -0.60 16.10 -21.45
C GLN A 549 -1.79 17.04 -21.16
N VAL A 550 -2.97 16.84 -21.76
CA VAL A 550 -4.19 17.59 -21.42
C VAL A 550 -4.61 17.32 -19.97
N THR A 551 -4.25 16.14 -19.46
CA THR A 551 -4.30 15.79 -18.03
C THR A 551 -3.24 16.51 -17.19
N GLU A 552 -2.06 16.85 -17.72
CA GLU A 552 -1.00 17.63 -17.01
C GLU A 552 -1.20 19.16 -17.08
N LYS A 553 -1.81 19.71 -18.15
CA LYS A 553 -2.18 21.13 -18.21
C LYS A 553 -3.37 21.48 -17.31
N ALA A 554 -4.26 20.53 -17.06
CA ALA A 554 -5.23 20.63 -15.98
C ALA A 554 -4.56 20.68 -14.59
N ALA A 555 -3.38 20.05 -14.43
CA ALA A 555 -2.61 20.08 -13.19
C ALA A 555 -1.82 21.38 -12.98
N SER A 556 -1.47 22.12 -14.04
CA SER A 556 -0.63 23.33 -13.94
C SER A 556 -1.38 24.64 -13.69
N VAL A 557 -2.72 24.65 -13.70
CA VAL A 557 -3.52 25.79 -13.20
C VAL A 557 -3.72 25.73 -11.67
N CYS A 558 -3.30 24.63 -11.02
CA CYS A 558 -3.28 24.47 -9.56
C CYS A 558 -1.92 24.82 -8.90
N ILE A 559 -1.16 25.77 -9.46
CA ILE A 559 0.11 26.23 -8.86
C ILE A 559 0.01 27.69 -8.38
N PHE A 560 -0.84 27.92 -7.39
CA PHE A 560 -0.58 28.87 -6.30
C PHE A 560 -0.73 28.13 -4.98
N GLY A 561 0.32 27.36 -4.69
CA GLY A 561 0.49 26.57 -3.48
C GLY A 561 1.88 25.92 -3.50
N ARG A 562 2.92 26.69 -3.87
CA ARG A 562 4.30 26.23 -3.78
C ARG A 562 4.68 26.11 -2.30
N ASN A 563 4.69 24.88 -1.81
CA ASN A 563 5.81 24.26 -1.12
C ASN A 563 5.65 22.75 -1.30
N ASP A 564 6.36 22.21 -2.30
CA ASP A 564 6.92 20.85 -2.34
C ASP A 564 7.41 20.55 -3.76
N VAL A 565 8.54 21.16 -4.10
CA VAL A 565 9.46 20.58 -5.09
C VAL A 565 10.74 20.24 -4.32
N GLN A 566 10.65 19.18 -3.52
CA GLN A 566 11.77 18.41 -3.00
C GLN A 566 11.21 17.16 -2.32
N ARG A 567 10.99 16.08 -3.08
CA ARG A 567 11.00 14.68 -2.57
C ARG A 567 10.75 13.64 -3.67
N ILE A 568 11.60 13.60 -4.69
CA ILE A 568 11.95 12.32 -5.37
C ILE A 568 13.42 12.40 -5.80
N ALA A 569 14.29 12.07 -4.84
CA ALA A 569 15.66 11.54 -4.97
C ALA A 569 16.14 11.31 -3.53
N THR A 570 16.03 10.08 -3.02
CA THR A 570 16.61 9.61 -1.74
C THR A 570 18.15 9.60 -1.85
N PRO A 571 18.99 9.57 -0.77
CA PRO A 571 18.83 8.78 0.47
C PRO A 571 19.46 9.40 1.77
N LEU A 572 19.43 8.63 2.88
CA LEU A 572 20.22 8.78 4.12
C LEU A 572 20.01 10.05 4.98
N GLY A 573 19.24 9.89 6.05
CA GLY A 573 19.18 10.83 7.18
C GLY A 573 20.37 10.61 8.12
N GLY A 574 21.43 11.40 7.92
CA GLY A 574 22.48 11.64 8.90
C GLY A 574 22.99 13.07 8.76
N ALA A 575 22.50 13.95 9.65
CA ALA A 575 22.98 15.28 10.04
C ALA A 575 23.64 16.20 8.98
N TYR A 576 23.14 17.43 8.83
CA TYR A 576 23.89 18.68 9.10
C TYR A 576 23.00 19.90 8.77
N SER A 577 22.94 20.83 9.72
CA SER A 577 22.35 22.16 9.55
C SER A 577 23.31 23.08 8.79
N GLN A 578 22.79 24.05 8.04
CA GLN A 578 23.16 25.47 8.18
C GLN A 578 22.34 26.41 7.27
N SER A 579 22.03 27.56 7.87
CA SER A 579 21.33 28.75 7.39
C SER A 579 22.06 29.51 6.29
N TRP A 580 21.33 30.14 5.34
CA TRP A 580 21.68 31.48 4.81
C TRP A 580 20.43 32.25 4.34
N VAL A 581 20.41 33.53 4.74
CA VAL A 581 19.44 34.59 4.42
C VAL A 581 19.85 35.28 3.12
N TYR A 582 18.91 35.58 2.21
CA TYR A 582 19.04 36.76 1.35
C TYR A 582 17.67 37.41 1.07
N LYS A 583 17.58 38.69 1.43
CA LYS A 583 16.58 39.67 1.00
C LYS A 583 16.80 39.96 -0.50
N ASP A 584 15.74 40.18 -1.28
CA ASP A 584 15.30 41.53 -1.68
C ASP A 584 14.37 41.56 -2.92
N HIS A 585 13.54 42.61 -2.93
CA HIS A 585 12.58 43.15 -3.90
C HIS A 585 12.56 42.68 -5.38
N ARG A 586 11.33 42.36 -5.87
CA ARG A 586 10.68 43.04 -7.02
C ARG A 586 9.24 42.58 -7.23
N SER A 587 8.31 43.48 -6.91
CA SER A 587 6.91 43.49 -7.33
C SER A 587 6.73 44.28 -8.64
N ARG A 588 5.62 44.00 -9.34
CA ARG A 588 4.97 44.75 -10.45
C ARG A 588 5.45 44.41 -11.86
N TYR A 589 4.63 43.65 -12.58
CA TYR A 589 4.03 43.98 -13.89
C TYR A 589 3.14 42.81 -14.34
N LEU A 590 2.00 43.12 -14.97
CA LEU A 590 0.97 42.21 -15.52
C LEU A 590 -0.22 41.89 -14.61
N GLU A 591 -0.86 42.94 -14.09
CA GLU A 591 -2.32 43.04 -14.18
C GLU A 591 -2.62 43.80 -15.47
N ASP A 592 -3.46 43.23 -16.33
CA ASP A 592 -4.35 43.88 -17.29
C ASP A 592 -4.48 43.06 -18.60
N HIS A 593 -5.72 42.60 -18.84
CA HIS A 593 -6.29 42.12 -20.11
C HIS A 593 -6.27 40.61 -20.43
N ILE A 594 -7.07 39.80 -19.71
CA ILE A 594 -7.79 38.67 -20.33
C ILE A 594 -9.18 38.56 -19.67
N HIS A 595 -10.24 38.75 -20.47
CA HIS A 595 -11.63 38.48 -20.06
C HIS A 595 -11.84 36.97 -19.91
N PHE A 596 -12.03 36.50 -18.67
CA PHE A 596 -12.37 35.13 -18.31
C PHE A 596 -13.89 34.94 -18.33
N ASP A 597 -14.49 34.71 -19.51
CA ASP A 597 -15.92 34.32 -19.58
C ASP A 597 -16.20 33.11 -20.49
N ASN A 598 -15.18 32.49 -21.13
CA ASN A 598 -15.42 31.43 -22.13
C ASN A 598 -14.56 30.16 -22.00
N LEU A 599 -13.79 29.97 -20.92
CA LEU A 599 -12.94 28.77 -20.74
C LEU A 599 -13.56 27.69 -19.84
N GLU A 600 -14.54 28.01 -18.99
CA GLU A 600 -15.20 27.01 -18.13
C GLU A 600 -16.10 26.04 -18.92
N THR A 601 -16.64 26.47 -20.06
CA THR A 601 -17.58 25.66 -20.85
C THR A 601 -16.86 24.60 -21.71
N LEU A 602 -15.58 24.80 -22.05
CA LEU A 602 -14.84 23.88 -22.93
C LEU A 602 -14.20 22.69 -22.20
N PHE A 603 -13.89 22.81 -20.90
CA PHE A 603 -13.31 21.71 -20.10
C PHE A 603 -14.34 20.65 -19.68
N ILE A 604 -15.64 20.98 -19.77
CA ILE A 604 -16.74 20.09 -19.35
C ILE A 604 -17.17 19.13 -20.48
N MET A 605 -16.70 19.32 -21.72
CA MET A 605 -17.22 18.58 -22.89
C MET A 605 -16.29 17.49 -23.46
N SER A 606 -15.01 17.40 -23.06
CA SER A 606 -14.07 16.41 -23.64
C SER A 606 -13.64 15.26 -22.71
N SER A 607 -14.09 15.23 -21.43
CA SER A 607 -13.71 14.23 -20.43
C SER A 607 -14.78 13.17 -20.11
N ILE A 608 -15.72 12.96 -21.03
CA ILE A 608 -16.99 12.26 -20.72
C ILE A 608 -16.85 10.75 -20.42
N ASP A 609 -15.69 10.11 -20.67
CA ASP A 609 -15.53 8.64 -20.53
C ASP A 609 -14.57 8.11 -19.44
N THR A 610 -14.00 8.96 -18.56
CA THR A 610 -13.25 8.50 -17.36
C THR A 610 -13.97 8.75 -16.03
N GLU A 611 -15.17 9.35 -16.08
CA GLU A 611 -15.97 9.66 -14.90
C GLU A 611 -16.64 8.40 -14.34
N GLN A 612 -16.27 8.00 -13.12
CA GLN A 612 -16.98 6.92 -12.44
C GLN A 612 -18.35 7.41 -11.96
N LYS A 613 -19.42 6.84 -12.53
CA LYS A 613 -20.81 7.21 -12.21
C LYS A 613 -21.42 6.25 -11.21
N TYR A 614 -22.03 6.81 -10.17
CA TYR A 614 -22.73 6.09 -9.12
C TYR A 614 -24.17 6.58 -9.01
N ASP A 615 -25.08 5.70 -8.62
CA ASP A 615 -26.40 6.13 -8.12
C ASP A 615 -26.28 6.63 -6.69
N VAL A 616 -25.49 5.92 -5.87
CA VAL A 616 -25.20 6.27 -4.48
C VAL A 616 -23.71 6.11 -4.21
N LEU A 617 -23.06 7.17 -3.73
CA LEU A 617 -21.66 7.14 -3.30
C LEU A 617 -21.57 7.31 -1.78
N ILE A 618 -20.80 6.47 -1.11
CA ILE A 618 -20.57 6.54 0.32
C ILE A 618 -19.15 7.05 0.56
N ILE A 619 -18.98 8.00 1.48
CA ILE A 619 -17.65 8.53 1.81
C ILE A 619 -17.22 8.00 3.19
N GLY A 620 -16.25 7.08 3.20
CA GLY A 620 -15.69 6.39 4.36
C GLY A 620 -16.23 4.97 4.56
N ALA A 621 -15.35 4.04 4.91
CA ALA A 621 -15.59 2.61 5.15
C ALA A 621 -15.38 2.21 6.63
N GLY A 622 -15.75 3.10 7.55
CA GLY A 622 -15.96 2.75 8.97
C GLY A 622 -17.26 1.97 9.19
N LEU A 623 -17.66 1.79 10.46
CA LEU A 623 -18.93 1.10 10.80
C LEU A 623 -20.14 1.68 10.05
N SER A 624 -20.23 3.01 9.93
CA SER A 624 -21.30 3.67 9.18
C SER A 624 -21.29 3.31 7.70
N GLY A 625 -20.12 3.35 7.06
CA GLY A 625 -19.97 3.07 5.64
C GLY A 625 -20.22 1.61 5.28
N VAL A 626 -19.70 0.68 6.09
CA VAL A 626 -19.93 -0.76 5.92
C VAL A 626 -21.42 -1.10 6.07
N CYS A 627 -22.07 -0.55 7.10
CA CYS A 627 -23.51 -0.72 7.30
C CYS A 627 -24.32 -0.14 6.12
N ALA A 628 -23.96 1.06 5.65
CA ALA A 628 -24.62 1.70 4.51
C ALA A 628 -24.46 0.88 3.22
N LEU A 629 -23.24 0.45 2.89
CA LEU A 629 -22.95 -0.32 1.70
C LEU A 629 -23.73 -1.63 1.66
N TYR A 630 -23.74 -2.39 2.76
CA TYR A 630 -24.51 -3.62 2.85
C TYR A 630 -26.01 -3.39 2.59
N ASN A 631 -26.61 -2.41 3.27
CA ASN A 631 -28.04 -2.14 3.14
C ASN A 631 -28.40 -1.64 1.74
N PHE A 632 -27.60 -0.73 1.16
CA PHE A 632 -27.89 -0.18 -0.15
C PHE A 632 -27.71 -1.23 -1.26
N ARG A 633 -26.68 -2.08 -1.20
CA ARG A 633 -26.53 -3.19 -2.16
C ARG A 633 -27.69 -4.17 -2.10
N LYS A 634 -28.14 -4.51 -0.89
CA LYS A 634 -29.25 -5.44 -0.69
C LYS A 634 -30.58 -4.88 -1.19
N ARG A 635 -30.84 -3.60 -0.92
CA ARG A 635 -32.12 -2.95 -1.24
C ARG A 635 -32.20 -2.43 -2.68
N PHE A 636 -31.05 -2.07 -3.25
CA PHE A 636 -30.96 -1.50 -4.60
C PHE A 636 -30.01 -2.30 -5.50
N PRO A 637 -30.31 -3.58 -5.81
CA PRO A 637 -29.42 -4.42 -6.62
C PRO A 637 -29.21 -3.91 -8.06
N THR A 638 -30.08 -3.02 -8.52
CA THR A 638 -29.99 -2.37 -9.85
C THR A 638 -29.27 -1.02 -9.82
N TRP A 639 -28.89 -0.52 -8.64
CA TRP A 639 -28.19 0.76 -8.49
C TRP A 639 -26.70 0.51 -8.34
N ARG A 640 -25.88 1.37 -8.95
CA ARG A 640 -24.44 1.34 -8.74
C ARG A 640 -24.11 2.06 -7.43
N VAL A 641 -23.71 1.28 -6.43
CA VAL A 641 -23.30 1.76 -5.10
C VAL A 641 -21.79 1.57 -4.95
N GLY A 642 -21.08 2.61 -4.50
CA GLY A 642 -19.65 2.53 -4.21
C GLY A 642 -19.27 3.26 -2.93
N VAL A 643 -18.09 2.95 -2.41
CA VAL A 643 -17.50 3.62 -1.23
C VAL A 643 -16.12 4.16 -1.59
N LEU A 644 -15.81 5.40 -1.20
CA LEU A 644 -14.46 5.94 -1.23
C LEU A 644 -13.88 5.96 0.19
N GLU A 645 -12.76 5.29 0.40
CA GLU A 645 -12.05 5.22 1.69
C GLU A 645 -10.61 5.71 1.54
N GLY A 646 -10.20 6.64 2.40
CA GLY A 646 -8.86 7.22 2.37
C GLY A 646 -7.79 6.37 3.06
N ALA A 647 -8.17 5.30 3.76
CA ALA A 647 -7.29 4.27 4.29
C ALA A 647 -7.11 3.12 3.27
N ASP A 648 -6.10 2.28 3.49
CA ASP A 648 -5.86 1.08 2.67
C ASP A 648 -6.73 -0.13 3.06
N ASN A 649 -7.59 0.01 4.08
CA ASN A 649 -8.47 -1.05 4.56
C ASN A 649 -9.71 -0.45 5.26
N VAL A 650 -10.72 -1.29 5.53
CA VAL A 650 -11.94 -0.93 6.26
C VAL A 650 -11.68 -0.69 7.74
N GLY A 651 -12.69 -0.18 8.46
CA GLY A 651 -12.68 -0.09 9.93
C GLY A 651 -12.71 1.33 10.48
N GLY A 652 -12.38 2.33 9.67
CA GLY A 652 -12.46 3.75 10.03
C GLY A 652 -11.72 4.06 11.34
N THR A 653 -12.46 4.44 12.39
CA THR A 653 -11.90 4.67 13.73
C THR A 653 -11.02 3.51 14.20
N TRP A 654 -11.46 2.27 14.00
CA TRP A 654 -10.76 1.08 14.46
C TRP A 654 -9.58 0.71 13.57
N TYR A 655 -9.50 1.24 12.35
CA TYR A 655 -8.30 1.15 11.53
C TYR A 655 -7.24 2.19 11.95
N CYS A 656 -7.68 3.41 12.25
CA CYS A 656 -6.76 4.53 12.52
C CYS A 656 -6.18 4.51 13.93
N ASN A 657 -6.97 4.14 14.94
CA ASN A 657 -6.62 4.29 16.34
C ASN A 657 -5.94 3.03 16.90
N ARG A 658 -4.74 2.73 16.43
CA ARG A 658 -3.94 1.55 16.82
C ARG A 658 -3.05 1.78 18.05
N TYR A 659 -3.32 2.83 18.82
CA TYR A 659 -2.53 3.13 20.01
C TYR A 659 -2.73 2.04 21.08
N PRO A 660 -1.71 1.78 21.91
CA PRO A 660 -1.76 0.75 22.93
C PRO A 660 -2.88 1.03 23.94
N GLY A 661 -3.69 0.01 24.23
CA GLY A 661 -4.83 0.12 25.14
C GLY A 661 -6.12 0.62 24.48
N ALA A 662 -6.14 0.92 23.18
CA ALA A 662 -7.35 1.28 22.45
C ALA A 662 -8.43 0.19 22.57
N ARG A 663 -9.64 0.56 23.02
CA ARG A 663 -10.77 -0.35 23.22
C ARG A 663 -12.11 0.36 23.26
N VAL A 664 -13.19 -0.41 23.13
CA VAL A 664 -14.55 0.09 23.38
C VAL A 664 -14.78 0.37 24.87
N ASP A 665 -15.61 1.38 25.13
CA ASP A 665 -16.19 1.69 26.44
C ASP A 665 -17.67 1.24 26.53
N THR A 666 -18.16 0.63 25.45
CA THR A 666 -19.48 0.02 25.28
C THR A 666 -19.33 -1.49 25.30
N GLU A 667 -20.27 -2.20 25.91
CA GLU A 667 -20.22 -3.67 25.98
C GLU A 667 -20.17 -4.26 24.57
N SER A 668 -19.20 -5.16 24.32
CA SER A 668 -18.89 -5.74 23.01
C SER A 668 -20.12 -6.29 22.30
N LEU A 669 -21.00 -6.95 23.05
CA LEU A 669 -22.24 -7.52 22.55
C LEU A 669 -23.16 -6.47 21.91
N SER A 670 -23.26 -5.29 22.53
CA SER A 670 -24.10 -4.19 22.02
C SER A 670 -23.38 -3.33 20.96
N TYR A 671 -22.06 -3.52 20.81
CA TYR A 671 -21.23 -2.89 19.80
C TYR A 671 -21.08 -3.74 18.51
N ALA A 672 -21.97 -4.72 18.32
CA ALA A 672 -22.10 -5.50 17.08
C ALA A 672 -23.20 -4.93 16.16
N TYR A 673 -23.30 -5.44 14.93
CA TYR A 673 -24.43 -5.21 14.03
C TYR A 673 -25.56 -6.18 14.39
N SER A 674 -26.81 -5.72 14.35
CA SER A 674 -27.98 -6.49 14.78
C SER A 674 -28.76 -7.15 13.65
N TRP A 675 -28.48 -6.76 12.40
CA TRP A 675 -29.30 -7.11 11.24
C TRP A 675 -28.97 -8.48 10.63
N ASP A 676 -27.82 -9.07 10.93
CA ASP A 676 -27.44 -10.42 10.50
C ASP A 676 -27.33 -11.38 11.69
N LYS A 677 -28.29 -12.29 11.78
CA LYS A 677 -28.35 -13.30 12.84
C LYS A 677 -27.25 -14.35 12.70
N ASP A 678 -26.86 -14.69 11.48
CA ASP A 678 -25.80 -15.67 11.24
C ASP A 678 -24.45 -15.07 11.64
N LEU A 679 -24.25 -13.77 11.38
CA LEU A 679 -23.08 -13.02 11.86
C LEU A 679 -23.00 -13.00 13.39
N LEU A 680 -24.12 -12.79 14.07
CA LEU A 680 -24.18 -12.82 15.53
C LEU A 680 -23.93 -14.22 16.11
N ASN A 681 -24.31 -15.27 15.38
CA ASN A 681 -24.09 -16.66 15.80
C ASN A 681 -22.63 -17.10 15.56
N GLU A 682 -22.01 -16.71 14.44
CA GLU A 682 -20.65 -17.13 14.10
C GLU A 682 -19.57 -16.35 14.89
N TRP A 683 -19.79 -15.06 15.16
CA TRP A 683 -18.80 -14.23 15.83
C TRP A 683 -18.78 -14.46 17.33
N SER A 684 -17.59 -14.57 17.93
CA SER A 684 -17.42 -14.74 19.38
C SER A 684 -16.54 -13.62 19.93
N TRP A 685 -17.12 -12.81 20.83
CA TRP A 685 -16.38 -11.78 21.54
C TRP A 685 -15.56 -12.40 22.67
N LYS A 686 -14.29 -12.00 22.79
CA LYS A 686 -13.38 -12.51 23.84
C LYS A 686 -13.52 -11.80 25.17
N ASP A 687 -13.88 -10.53 25.14
CA ASP A 687 -13.93 -9.63 26.28
C ASP A 687 -15.29 -8.91 26.33
N SER A 688 -15.76 -8.59 27.54
CA SER A 688 -16.95 -7.77 27.75
C SER A 688 -16.82 -6.36 27.14
N PHE A 689 -15.58 -5.89 26.97
CA PHE A 689 -15.22 -4.71 26.19
C PHE A 689 -14.03 -5.05 25.28
N SER A 690 -14.27 -5.16 23.99
CA SER A 690 -13.27 -5.59 23.01
C SER A 690 -12.16 -4.56 22.76
N THR A 691 -10.98 -5.05 22.45
CA THR A 691 -9.85 -4.23 21.99
C THR A 691 -10.11 -3.63 20.61
N GLN A 692 -9.32 -2.63 20.21
CA GLN A 692 -9.37 -2.12 18.84
C GLN A 692 -9.14 -3.22 17.80
N ALA A 693 -8.17 -4.11 18.01
CA ALA A 693 -7.88 -5.21 17.08
C ALA A 693 -9.08 -6.15 16.91
N ASP A 694 -9.75 -6.52 18.01
CA ASP A 694 -10.94 -7.37 17.95
C ASP A 694 -12.10 -6.72 17.20
N VAL A 695 -12.30 -5.41 17.39
CA VAL A 695 -13.36 -4.68 16.68
C VAL A 695 -13.01 -4.47 15.21
N LEU A 696 -11.73 -4.25 14.87
CA LEU A 696 -11.29 -4.18 13.47
C LEU A 696 -11.52 -5.52 12.76
N ARG A 697 -11.09 -6.64 13.35
CA ARG A 697 -11.34 -7.99 12.81
C ARG A 697 -12.82 -8.29 12.66
N TYR A 698 -13.66 -7.84 13.60
CA TYR A 698 -15.11 -7.95 13.46
C TYR A 698 -15.61 -7.22 12.20
N ILE A 699 -15.14 -6.00 11.94
CA ILE A 699 -15.55 -5.23 10.76
C ILE A 699 -15.02 -5.87 9.47
N GLU A 700 -13.77 -6.33 9.45
CA GLU A 700 -13.18 -7.04 8.31
C GLU A 700 -13.94 -8.34 8.02
N HIS A 701 -14.31 -9.08 9.06
CA HIS A 701 -15.13 -10.29 8.95
C HIS A 701 -16.52 -10.00 8.35
N VAL A 702 -17.19 -8.92 8.78
CA VAL A 702 -18.45 -8.46 8.17
C VAL A 702 -18.27 -8.19 6.67
N CYS A 703 -17.19 -7.48 6.30
CA CYS A 703 -16.90 -7.16 4.91
C CYS A 703 -16.59 -8.40 4.07
N ALA A 704 -15.83 -9.36 4.61
CA ALA A 704 -15.51 -10.61 3.96
C ALA A 704 -16.76 -11.47 3.75
N LYS A 705 -17.55 -11.69 4.81
CA LYS A 705 -18.80 -12.47 4.78
C LYS A 705 -19.78 -11.98 3.71
N HIS A 706 -19.93 -10.67 3.59
CA HIS A 706 -20.87 -10.07 2.64
C HIS A 706 -20.23 -9.65 1.31
N ASN A 707 -18.95 -9.99 1.10
CA ASN A 707 -18.17 -9.62 -0.09
C ASN A 707 -18.32 -8.14 -0.44
N LEU A 708 -18.07 -7.26 0.55
CA LEU A 708 -18.27 -5.81 0.43
C LEU A 708 -17.05 -5.09 -0.16
N ASN A 709 -15.83 -5.62 0.05
CA ASN A 709 -14.58 -4.96 -0.34
C ASN A 709 -14.50 -4.63 -1.84
N LYS A 710 -15.15 -5.42 -2.70
CA LYS A 710 -15.18 -5.19 -4.16
C LYS A 710 -15.86 -3.88 -4.58
N ASP A 711 -16.68 -3.29 -3.72
CA ASP A 711 -17.39 -2.03 -3.99
C ASP A 711 -16.79 -0.87 -3.17
N ILE A 712 -15.62 -1.08 -2.55
CA ILE A 712 -14.88 -0.09 -1.78
C ILE A 712 -13.58 0.25 -2.51
N GLN A 713 -13.40 1.52 -2.85
CA GLN A 713 -12.15 2.04 -3.39
C GLN A 713 -11.30 2.58 -2.23
N PHE A 714 -10.28 1.82 -1.85
CA PHE A 714 -9.30 2.19 -0.83
C PHE A 714 -8.29 3.20 -1.36
N ASN A 715 -7.48 3.79 -0.47
CA ASN A 715 -6.47 4.79 -0.80
C ASN A 715 -7.02 5.95 -1.64
N THR A 716 -8.28 6.33 -1.39
CA THR A 716 -9.02 7.32 -2.17
C THR A 716 -9.60 8.36 -1.24
N ARG A 717 -8.79 9.38 -0.89
CA ARG A 717 -9.24 10.50 -0.07
C ARG A 717 -9.89 11.57 -0.93
N VAL A 718 -11.15 11.87 -0.66
CA VAL A 718 -11.86 13.00 -1.28
C VAL A 718 -11.23 14.33 -0.87
N LYS A 719 -11.08 15.25 -1.83
CA LYS A 719 -10.59 16.62 -1.62
C LYS A 719 -11.65 17.68 -1.92
N THR A 720 -12.47 17.47 -2.94
CA THR A 720 -13.55 18.41 -3.27
C THR A 720 -14.86 17.68 -3.59
N ALA A 721 -15.98 18.34 -3.35
CA ALA A 721 -17.31 17.87 -3.69
C ALA A 721 -18.17 19.05 -4.14
N ARG A 722 -18.67 19.01 -5.38
CA ARG A 722 -19.39 20.14 -5.98
C ARG A 722 -20.74 19.71 -6.54
N TRP A 723 -21.79 20.45 -6.22
CA TRP A 723 -23.12 20.26 -6.81
C TRP A 723 -23.12 20.67 -8.29
N GLN A 724 -23.88 19.94 -9.11
CA GLN A 724 -24.01 20.16 -10.54
C GLN A 724 -25.49 20.29 -10.90
N GLU A 725 -25.98 21.53 -10.96
CA GLU A 725 -27.41 21.85 -11.16
C GLU A 725 -27.98 21.25 -12.44
N LYS A 726 -27.22 21.26 -13.54
CA LYS A 726 -27.69 20.77 -14.85
C LYS A 726 -28.15 19.31 -14.79
N ASN A 727 -27.50 18.49 -13.96
CA ASN A 727 -27.68 17.04 -13.95
C ASN A 727 -28.32 16.53 -12.64
N ASN A 728 -28.53 17.39 -11.64
CA ASN A 728 -28.89 17.01 -10.27
C ASN A 728 -27.93 15.95 -9.67
N THR A 729 -26.63 16.18 -9.81
CA THR A 729 -25.57 15.27 -9.34
C THR A 729 -24.49 15.99 -8.55
N TRP A 730 -23.76 15.25 -7.74
CA TRP A 730 -22.49 15.66 -7.15
C TRP A 730 -21.32 15.19 -8.00
N LEU A 731 -20.30 16.04 -8.12
CA LEU A 731 -19.00 15.71 -8.67
C LEU A 731 -17.96 15.78 -7.55
N PHE A 732 -17.39 14.63 -7.20
CA PHE A 732 -16.29 14.51 -6.25
C PHE A 732 -14.96 14.46 -6.99
N CYS A 733 -13.92 15.03 -6.39
CA CYS A 733 -12.54 14.86 -6.83
C CYS A 733 -11.70 14.34 -5.66
N ASP A 734 -10.93 13.27 -5.90
CA ASP A 734 -10.01 12.71 -4.91
C ASP A 734 -8.60 13.32 -4.97
N GLU A 735 -7.74 12.94 -4.03
CA GLU A 735 -6.36 13.44 -3.93
C GLU A 735 -5.46 13.06 -5.11
N ASN A 736 -5.86 12.06 -5.90
CA ASN A 736 -5.17 11.65 -7.13
C ASN A 736 -5.74 12.36 -8.37
N GLY A 737 -6.71 13.27 -8.20
CA GLY A 737 -7.33 14.01 -9.29
C GLY A 737 -8.40 13.25 -10.06
N GLN A 738 -8.87 12.08 -9.59
CA GLN A 738 -9.94 11.35 -10.25
C GLN A 738 -11.32 11.91 -9.89
N PHE A 739 -12.22 11.92 -10.88
CA PHE A 739 -13.58 12.42 -10.73
C PHE A 739 -14.60 11.29 -10.53
N HIS A 740 -15.44 11.45 -9.52
CA HIS A 740 -16.52 10.51 -9.19
C HIS A 740 -17.84 11.26 -9.19
N ARG A 741 -18.75 10.92 -10.12
CA ARG A 741 -20.09 11.52 -10.18
C ARG A 741 -21.10 10.63 -9.48
N THR A 742 -21.99 11.24 -8.71
CA THR A 742 -23.08 10.51 -8.08
C THR A 742 -24.36 11.31 -8.02
N ARG A 743 -25.50 10.64 -8.08
CA ARG A 743 -26.80 11.28 -7.85
C ARG A 743 -27.00 11.60 -6.38
N PHE A 744 -26.85 10.58 -5.54
CA PHE A 744 -26.95 10.67 -4.09
C PHE A 744 -25.61 10.37 -3.43
N PHE A 745 -25.32 10.97 -2.28
CA PHE A 745 -24.19 10.53 -1.49
C PHE A 745 -24.48 10.50 0.00
N VAL A 746 -23.75 9.64 0.71
CA VAL A 746 -23.87 9.49 2.16
C VAL A 746 -22.51 9.70 2.80
N SER A 747 -22.37 10.78 3.56
CA SER A 747 -21.18 11.04 4.36
C SER A 747 -21.16 10.08 5.57
N CYS A 748 -20.16 9.20 5.57
CA CYS A 748 -19.85 8.25 6.63
C CYS A 748 -18.46 8.54 7.24
N MET A 749 -18.00 9.80 7.18
CA MET A 749 -16.64 10.23 7.52
C MET A 749 -16.29 10.18 9.02
N GLY A 750 -17.28 9.93 9.87
CA GLY A 750 -17.13 9.82 11.32
C GLY A 750 -16.86 11.16 12.02
N PHE A 751 -17.46 11.35 13.20
CA PHE A 751 -17.37 12.62 13.94
C PHE A 751 -16.06 12.81 14.73
N LEU A 752 -15.14 11.83 14.72
CA LEU A 752 -13.82 11.85 15.38
C LEU A 752 -12.74 11.28 14.46
N SER A 753 -12.55 11.88 13.28
CA SER A 753 -11.64 11.39 12.24
C SER A 753 -10.47 12.31 11.92
N THR A 754 -10.60 13.63 12.15
CA THR A 754 -9.54 14.63 11.92
C THR A 754 -8.76 14.90 13.21
N PRO A 755 -7.54 14.36 13.40
CA PRO A 755 -6.75 14.59 14.62
C PRO A 755 -6.30 16.04 14.76
N THR A 756 -6.09 16.48 16.00
CA THR A 756 -5.58 17.83 16.30
C THR A 756 -4.31 17.75 17.10
N LEU A 757 -3.21 18.29 16.56
CA LEU A 757 -1.97 18.51 17.32
C LEU A 757 -2.20 19.61 18.38
N PRO A 758 -1.47 19.58 19.51
CA PRO A 758 -1.61 20.63 20.51
C PRO A 758 -1.02 21.94 19.98
N ALA A 759 -1.73 23.05 20.22
CA ALA A 759 -1.26 24.39 19.87
C ALA A 759 -0.19 24.87 20.87
N ILE A 760 1.02 24.32 20.76
CA ILE A 760 2.18 24.61 21.63
C ILE A 760 3.29 25.22 20.76
N PRO A 761 3.97 26.29 21.19
CA PRO A 761 5.11 26.85 20.47
C PRO A 761 6.24 25.83 20.29
N ASP A 762 6.87 25.88 19.12
CA ASP A 762 8.07 25.10 18.78
C ASP A 762 7.89 23.58 18.78
N ILE A 763 6.65 23.07 18.69
CA ILE A 763 6.34 21.63 18.77
C ILE A 763 7.09 20.80 17.71
N GLU A 764 7.34 21.39 16.54
CA GLU A 764 8.09 20.81 15.42
C GLU A 764 9.60 20.70 15.67
N LYS A 765 10.13 21.35 16.72
CA LYS A 765 11.57 21.32 17.04
C LYS A 765 12.00 20.08 17.81
N PHE A 766 11.08 19.24 18.29
CA PHE A 766 11.43 18.00 18.99
C PHE A 766 12.10 17.01 18.02
N GLU A 767 13.29 16.54 18.35
CA GLU A 767 14.08 15.63 17.48
C GLU A 767 13.89 14.14 17.86
N GLY A 768 13.22 13.87 18.99
CA GLY A 768 12.83 12.50 19.38
C GLY A 768 11.61 11.98 18.62
N GLU A 769 11.21 10.74 18.90
CA GLU A 769 10.07 10.12 18.24
C GLU A 769 8.75 10.77 18.69
N ALA A 770 7.90 11.19 17.76
CA ALA A 770 6.63 11.80 18.09
C ALA A 770 5.49 11.37 17.16
N PHE A 771 4.35 11.02 17.73
CA PHE A 771 3.18 10.63 16.96
C PHE A 771 1.87 10.92 17.69
N HIS A 772 0.83 11.19 16.90
CA HIS A 772 -0.53 11.31 17.40
C HIS A 772 -1.16 9.92 17.55
N THR A 773 -1.92 9.72 18.61
CA THR A 773 -2.55 8.42 18.95
C THR A 773 -3.44 7.83 17.84
N SER A 774 -4.07 8.66 17.02
CA SER A 774 -4.85 8.21 15.84
C SER A 774 -4.02 7.95 14.56
N ARG A 775 -2.71 8.14 14.65
CA ARG A 775 -1.70 7.89 13.61
C ARG A 775 -0.52 7.14 14.22
N TRP A 776 -0.84 6.19 15.10
CA TRP A 776 0.15 5.33 15.73
C TRP A 776 0.89 4.51 14.65
N PRO A 777 2.23 4.36 14.69
CA PRO A 777 2.94 3.64 13.64
C PRO A 777 2.53 2.16 13.59
N LYS A 778 2.25 1.63 12.39
CA LYS A 778 1.62 0.30 12.20
C LYS A 778 2.42 -0.87 12.81
N ASN A 779 3.76 -0.80 12.75
CA ASN A 779 4.67 -1.85 13.22
C ASN A 779 5.44 -1.41 14.48
N PHE A 780 4.86 -0.54 15.31
CA PHE A 780 5.52 -0.06 16.52
C PHE A 780 5.51 -1.15 17.60
N ASP A 781 6.64 -1.81 17.82
CA ASP A 781 6.84 -2.68 18.98
C ASP A 781 6.93 -1.83 20.25
N MET A 782 5.91 -1.91 21.10
CA MET A 782 5.84 -1.16 22.35
C MET A 782 6.94 -1.54 23.35
N GLY A 783 7.26 -2.83 23.47
CA GLY A 783 8.22 -3.33 24.44
C GLY A 783 9.63 -2.88 24.07
N ARG A 784 10.03 -3.04 22.81
CA ARG A 784 11.35 -2.58 22.33
C ARG A 784 11.39 -1.07 22.11
N GLY A 785 10.33 -0.52 21.53
CA GLY A 785 10.24 0.88 21.12
C GLY A 785 10.20 1.85 22.28
N LEU A 786 9.72 1.43 23.46
CA LEU A 786 9.68 2.26 24.68
C LEU A 786 10.67 1.82 25.78
N ALA A 787 11.33 0.66 25.63
CA ALA A 787 12.28 0.16 26.62
C ALA A 787 13.34 1.19 26.99
N ASN A 788 13.48 1.46 28.29
CA ASN A 788 14.45 2.40 28.87
C ASN A 788 14.39 3.84 28.33
N LYS A 789 13.29 4.23 27.66
CA LYS A 789 13.06 5.58 27.15
C LYS A 789 12.25 6.44 28.12
N ARG A 790 12.41 7.76 28.02
CA ARG A 790 11.64 8.79 28.74
C ARG A 790 10.46 9.21 27.86
N ILE A 791 9.26 8.91 28.32
CA ILE A 791 8.04 9.07 27.54
C ILE A 791 7.25 10.26 28.04
N GLY A 792 6.78 11.11 27.13
CA GLY A 792 5.85 12.20 27.42
C GLY A 792 4.49 11.92 26.80
N VAL A 793 3.41 12.09 27.56
CA VAL A 793 2.03 12.03 27.01
C VAL A 793 1.34 13.37 27.24
N ILE A 794 0.91 14.03 26.17
CA ILE A 794 0.13 15.26 26.24
C ILE A 794 -1.35 14.93 26.10
N GLY A 795 -2.13 15.20 27.15
CA GLY A 795 -3.58 15.04 27.17
C GLY A 795 -4.06 13.83 27.97
N THR A 796 -5.14 14.04 28.73
CA THR A 796 -5.77 13.05 29.63
C THR A 796 -7.26 12.84 29.29
N GLY A 797 -7.59 12.93 27.99
CA GLY A 797 -8.87 12.45 27.47
C GLY A 797 -8.97 10.93 27.50
N ALA A 798 -10.04 10.35 26.94
CA ALA A 798 -10.21 8.90 26.93
C ALA A 798 -9.02 8.14 26.32
N THR A 799 -8.53 8.63 25.18
CA THR A 799 -7.33 8.11 24.52
C THR A 799 -6.08 8.20 25.39
N GLY A 800 -5.88 9.33 26.07
CA GLY A 800 -4.74 9.52 26.98
C GLY A 800 -4.80 8.56 28.16
N ILE A 801 -5.96 8.40 28.79
CA ILE A 801 -6.17 7.48 29.92
C ILE A 801 -5.83 6.03 29.53
N GLN A 802 -6.31 5.56 28.37
CA GLN A 802 -5.99 4.22 27.86
C GLN A 802 -4.48 4.08 27.55
N THR A 803 -3.92 5.05 26.84
CA THR A 803 -2.50 5.04 26.42
C THR A 803 -1.55 5.08 27.62
N ILE A 804 -1.79 5.97 28.59
CA ILE A 804 -0.99 6.09 29.82
C ILE A 804 -1.00 4.77 30.60
N THR A 805 -2.18 4.16 30.73
CA THR A 805 -2.33 2.86 31.40
C THR A 805 -1.54 1.77 30.69
N ALA A 806 -1.58 1.71 29.37
CA ALA A 806 -0.84 0.71 28.60
C ALA A 806 0.68 0.95 28.64
N VAL A 807 1.13 2.18 28.37
CA VAL A 807 2.56 2.56 28.42
C VAL A 807 3.18 2.29 29.79
N SER A 808 2.43 2.51 30.88
CA SER A 808 2.94 2.25 32.24
C SER A 808 3.25 0.79 32.56
N LYS A 809 2.81 -0.15 31.71
CA LYS A 809 3.09 -1.58 31.87
C LYS A 809 4.37 -2.02 31.14
N GLU A 810 4.92 -1.15 30.30
CA GLU A 810 6.14 -1.41 29.54
C GLU A 810 7.39 -1.02 30.33
N PRO A 811 8.57 -1.57 30.01
CA PRO A 811 9.83 -1.28 30.70
C PRO A 811 10.40 0.12 30.38
N VAL A 812 9.64 1.19 30.63
CA VAL A 812 10.04 2.57 30.37
C VAL A 812 10.93 3.15 31.48
N LYS A 813 11.84 4.06 31.12
CA LYS A 813 12.69 4.75 32.11
C LYS A 813 11.90 5.73 32.96
N SER A 814 11.02 6.52 32.34
CA SER A 814 10.05 7.37 33.03
C SER A 814 8.88 7.73 32.13
N LEU A 815 7.73 8.04 32.73
CA LEU A 815 6.52 8.50 32.05
C LEU A 815 6.05 9.84 32.63
N SER A 816 6.17 10.91 31.87
CA SER A 816 5.67 12.24 32.21
C SER A 816 4.31 12.50 31.56
N VAL A 817 3.27 12.71 32.37
CA VAL A 817 1.91 12.99 31.88
C VAL A 817 1.62 14.48 31.99
N PHE A 818 1.52 15.15 30.85
CA PHE A 818 1.23 16.58 30.75
C PHE A 818 -0.28 16.83 30.71
N GLN A 819 -0.84 17.08 31.89
CA GLN A 819 -2.27 17.26 32.08
C GLN A 819 -2.65 18.75 32.10
N ARG A 820 -3.38 19.20 31.08
CA ARG A 820 -3.97 20.56 31.08
C ARG A 820 -5.21 20.68 31.94
N THR A 821 -6.08 19.69 31.89
CA THR A 821 -7.33 19.68 32.65
C THR A 821 -7.58 18.23 33.02
N ALA A 822 -7.68 17.93 34.31
CA ALA A 822 -8.09 16.61 34.76
C ALA A 822 -9.42 16.22 34.12
N ASN A 823 -9.58 14.93 33.83
CA ASN A 823 -10.84 14.37 33.37
C ASN A 823 -11.32 13.36 34.41
N TRP A 824 -12.64 13.25 34.58
CA TRP A 824 -13.21 12.16 35.37
C TRP A 824 -12.93 10.84 34.68
N SER A 825 -12.76 9.77 35.43
CA SER A 825 -12.67 8.41 34.89
C SER A 825 -13.25 7.42 35.89
N ALA A 826 -13.71 6.26 35.42
CA ALA A 826 -14.28 5.23 36.28
C ALA A 826 -13.85 3.81 35.82
N PRO A 827 -13.81 2.82 36.71
CA PRO A 827 -13.41 1.46 36.34
C PRO A 827 -14.29 0.88 35.23
N LEU A 828 -13.66 0.34 34.20
CA LEU A 828 -14.33 -0.36 33.10
C LEU A 828 -14.91 -1.70 33.56
N ARG A 829 -14.17 -2.40 34.44
CA ARG A 829 -14.42 -3.80 34.86
C ARG A 829 -14.58 -4.74 33.67
N ASN A 830 -13.55 -4.74 32.81
CA ASN A 830 -13.49 -5.68 31.69
C ASN A 830 -13.20 -7.09 32.21
N GLU A 831 -13.92 -8.07 31.67
CA GLU A 831 -13.79 -9.48 32.01
C GLU A 831 -13.81 -10.32 30.72
N PRO A 832 -13.05 -11.43 30.66
CA PRO A 832 -13.16 -12.39 29.56
C PRO A 832 -14.56 -13.00 29.49
N ILE A 833 -15.05 -13.26 28.29
CA ILE A 833 -16.30 -13.98 28.04
C ILE A 833 -15.97 -15.45 27.76
N SER A 834 -16.45 -16.36 28.61
CA SER A 834 -16.30 -17.79 28.38
C SER A 834 -17.15 -18.28 27.21
N PRO A 835 -16.82 -19.42 26.56
CA PRO A 835 -17.64 -20.00 25.50
C PRO A 835 -19.09 -20.27 25.92
N GLN A 836 -19.31 -20.67 27.18
CA GLN A 836 -20.65 -20.91 27.74
C GLN A 836 -21.44 -19.61 27.88
N GLN A 837 -20.80 -18.54 28.36
CA GLN A 837 -21.42 -17.21 28.42
C GLN A 837 -21.73 -16.69 27.01
N MET A 838 -20.82 -16.87 26.05
CA MET A 838 -21.06 -16.44 24.66
C MET A 838 -22.25 -17.17 24.04
N GLU A 839 -22.41 -18.48 24.29
CA GLU A 839 -23.56 -19.25 23.83
C GLU A 839 -24.88 -18.77 24.44
N GLN A 840 -24.87 -18.36 25.72
CA GLN A 840 -26.02 -17.71 26.33
C GLN A 840 -26.30 -16.34 25.67
N HIS A 841 -25.28 -15.52 25.45
CA HIS A 841 -25.42 -14.22 24.80
C HIS A 841 -25.99 -14.31 23.39
N ARG A 842 -25.66 -15.36 22.62
CA ARG A 842 -26.26 -15.60 21.30
C ARG A 842 -27.79 -15.69 21.37
N ARG A 843 -28.32 -16.32 22.42
CA ARG A 843 -29.77 -16.45 22.66
C ARG A 843 -30.40 -15.14 23.11
N ASP A 844 -29.64 -14.33 23.84
CA ASP A 844 -30.11 -13.08 24.45
C ASP A 844 -30.01 -11.87 23.52
N TYR A 845 -29.32 -11.97 22.36
CA TYR A 845 -29.19 -10.86 21.41
C TYR A 845 -30.50 -10.17 21.03
N PRO A 846 -31.61 -10.87 20.74
CA PRO A 846 -32.88 -10.22 20.43
C PRO A 846 -33.36 -9.29 21.55
N ASP A 847 -33.30 -9.76 22.80
CA ASP A 847 -33.73 -8.97 23.96
C ASP A 847 -32.76 -7.82 24.24
N LEU A 848 -31.45 -8.03 24.06
CA LEU A 848 -30.44 -6.99 24.19
C LEU A 848 -30.66 -5.86 23.19
N PHE A 849 -30.86 -6.17 21.91
CA PHE A 849 -31.07 -5.15 20.88
C PHE A 849 -32.42 -4.45 21.02
N LYS A 850 -33.46 -5.17 21.49
CA LYS A 850 -34.74 -4.55 21.86
C LYS A 850 -34.55 -3.56 23.00
N LEU A 851 -33.84 -3.94 24.07
CA LEU A 851 -33.53 -3.04 25.17
C LEU A 851 -32.79 -1.79 24.68
N CYS A 852 -31.74 -1.94 23.87
CA CYS A 852 -31.03 -0.82 23.25
C CYS A 852 -31.94 0.03 22.34
N ALA A 853 -32.96 -0.53 21.71
CA ALA A 853 -33.92 0.23 20.93
C ALA A 853 -34.89 1.04 21.82
N GLU A 854 -35.18 0.58 23.04
CA GLU A 854 -36.13 1.23 23.95
C GLU A 854 -35.49 2.27 24.88
N THR A 855 -34.14 2.27 25.00
CA THR A 855 -33.44 3.21 25.90
C THR A 855 -33.15 4.56 25.25
N PRO A 856 -33.11 5.67 26.04
CA PRO A 856 -32.91 7.02 25.49
C PRO A 856 -31.57 7.27 24.79
N THR A 857 -30.53 6.52 25.12
CA THR A 857 -29.16 6.68 24.61
C THR A 857 -28.65 5.46 23.83
N CYS A 858 -29.54 4.53 23.51
CA CYS A 858 -29.24 3.27 22.83
C CYS A 858 -28.30 2.30 23.57
N PHE A 859 -28.00 2.54 24.84
CA PHE A 859 -27.21 1.63 25.69
C PHE A 859 -28.12 0.68 26.48
N MET A 860 -27.55 -0.38 27.04
CA MET A 860 -28.25 -1.31 27.93
C MET A 860 -28.48 -0.78 29.36
N HIS A 861 -28.13 0.49 29.61
CA HIS A 861 -28.19 1.14 30.93
C HIS A 861 -29.30 2.19 30.95
N GLN A 862 -30.03 2.29 32.06
CA GLN A 862 -31.07 3.29 32.28
C GLN A 862 -30.89 3.97 33.62
N ALA A 863 -31.24 5.26 33.67
CA ALA A 863 -31.21 6.04 34.89
C ALA A 863 -32.25 5.52 35.88
N ASP A 864 -31.92 5.58 37.18
CA ASP A 864 -32.91 5.41 38.22
C ASP A 864 -33.94 6.55 38.12
N PRO A 865 -35.25 6.25 38.03
CA PRO A 865 -36.29 7.26 37.83
C PRO A 865 -36.43 8.21 39.03
N ARG A 866 -35.93 7.84 40.21
CA ARG A 866 -35.93 8.70 41.40
C ARG A 866 -34.98 9.88 41.20
N LYS A 867 -35.11 10.90 42.05
CA LYS A 867 -34.21 12.06 42.09
C LYS A 867 -33.26 11.98 43.27
N SER A 868 -32.04 12.46 43.08
CA SER A 868 -30.95 12.38 44.05
C SER A 868 -31.30 13.07 45.38
N LEU A 869 -32.06 14.15 45.36
CA LEU A 869 -32.41 14.91 46.57
C LEU A 869 -33.70 14.42 47.24
N GLU A 870 -34.41 13.46 46.64
CA GLU A 870 -35.66 12.91 47.17
C GLU A 870 -35.47 11.56 47.89
N VAL A 871 -34.23 11.05 47.93
CA VAL A 871 -33.84 9.83 48.65
C VAL A 871 -32.85 10.15 49.78
N SER A 872 -32.75 9.26 50.77
CA SER A 872 -31.81 9.44 51.90
C SER A 872 -30.34 9.37 51.45
N PRO A 873 -29.40 9.99 52.20
CA PRO A 873 -27.97 9.87 51.94
C PRO A 873 -27.48 8.41 51.86
N GLU A 874 -28.04 7.53 52.68
CA GLU A 874 -27.71 6.10 52.74
C GLU A 874 -28.18 5.37 51.48
N GLU A 875 -29.41 5.62 51.02
CA GLU A 875 -29.93 5.06 49.77
C GLU A 875 -29.14 5.55 48.55
N ARG A 876 -28.74 6.83 48.53
CA ARG A 876 -27.86 7.36 47.47
C ARG A 876 -26.54 6.61 47.43
N LEU A 877 -25.88 6.49 48.58
CA LEU A 877 -24.59 5.83 48.68
C LEU A 877 -24.70 4.37 48.26
N ALA A 878 -25.73 3.65 48.71
CA ALA A 878 -25.97 2.27 48.32
C ALA A 878 -26.10 2.11 46.80
N LEU A 879 -26.90 2.96 46.14
CA LEU A 879 -27.04 2.93 44.69
C LEU A 879 -25.71 3.27 43.98
N TRP A 880 -25.00 4.30 44.43
CA TRP A 880 -23.74 4.69 43.81
C TRP A 880 -22.65 3.62 43.96
N GLU A 881 -22.58 2.94 45.10
CA GLU A 881 -21.68 1.79 45.29
C GLU A 881 -22.05 0.62 44.38
N GLU A 882 -23.34 0.30 44.27
CA GLU A 882 -23.83 -0.75 43.36
C GLU A 882 -23.47 -0.43 41.90
N ILE A 883 -23.70 0.80 41.46
CA ILE A 883 -23.40 1.24 40.10
C ILE A 883 -21.89 1.29 39.84
N TYR A 884 -21.11 1.79 40.81
CA TYR A 884 -19.64 1.76 40.75
C TYR A 884 -19.12 0.32 40.67
N ALA A 885 -19.86 -0.64 41.22
CA ALA A 885 -19.59 -2.07 41.18
C ALA A 885 -19.85 -2.75 39.83
N LYS A 886 -20.76 -2.22 39.01
CA LYS A 886 -21.12 -2.79 37.70
C LYS A 886 -20.02 -2.54 36.65
N PRO A 887 -20.02 -3.23 35.49
CA PRO A 887 -19.16 -2.89 34.35
C PRO A 887 -19.65 -1.67 33.56
N GLY A 888 -18.80 -1.13 32.69
CA GLY A 888 -19.22 -0.21 31.62
C GLY A 888 -19.90 1.09 32.06
N PHE A 889 -20.77 1.59 31.19
CA PHE A 889 -21.43 2.89 31.33
C PHE A 889 -22.55 2.96 32.37
N ALA A 890 -22.81 1.90 33.14
CA ALA A 890 -23.70 1.99 34.30
C ALA A 890 -23.34 3.18 35.22
N LYS A 891 -22.04 3.50 35.36
CA LYS A 891 -21.51 4.63 36.16
C LYS A 891 -21.91 6.00 35.66
N TRP A 892 -22.25 6.11 34.39
CA TRP A 892 -22.64 7.37 33.77
C TRP A 892 -24.13 7.42 33.43
N LEU A 893 -24.74 6.29 33.08
CA LEU A 893 -26.11 6.24 32.61
C LEU A 893 -27.09 5.66 33.62
N GLY A 894 -26.61 4.92 34.62
CA GLY A 894 -27.41 4.25 35.64
C GLY A 894 -27.78 5.10 36.85
N THR A 895 -27.29 6.34 36.93
CA THR A 895 -27.48 7.22 38.09
C THR A 895 -28.93 7.72 38.20
N PHE A 896 -29.24 8.50 39.23
CA PHE A 896 -30.55 9.17 39.34
C PHE A 896 -30.84 10.09 38.15
N SER A 897 -32.12 10.19 37.79
CA SER A 897 -32.62 10.93 36.63
C SER A 897 -32.28 12.43 36.59
N ASP A 898 -32.01 13.04 37.73
CA ASP A 898 -31.67 14.46 37.88
C ASP A 898 -30.17 14.77 37.88
N THR A 899 -29.31 13.74 37.88
CA THR A 899 -27.85 13.87 38.07
C THR A 899 -27.16 14.80 37.06
N TYR A 900 -27.72 14.98 35.85
CA TYR A 900 -27.12 15.77 34.77
C TYR A 900 -27.90 17.04 34.39
N ASN A 901 -28.96 17.37 35.12
CA ASN A 901 -29.73 18.62 34.97
C ASN A 901 -29.91 19.38 36.30
N ASN A 902 -29.51 18.80 37.44
CA ASN A 902 -29.46 19.46 38.74
C ASN A 902 -28.01 19.55 39.25
N ARG A 903 -27.54 20.78 39.54
CA ARG A 903 -26.16 21.04 39.96
C ARG A 903 -25.80 20.39 41.30
N GLU A 904 -26.72 20.40 42.25
CA GLU A 904 -26.49 19.85 43.59
C GLU A 904 -26.42 18.32 43.53
N ALA A 905 -27.34 17.68 42.80
CA ALA A 905 -27.30 16.25 42.52
C ALA A 905 -25.96 15.84 41.86
N ASN A 906 -25.55 16.57 40.80
CA ASN A 906 -24.28 16.31 40.12
C ASN A 906 -23.07 16.49 41.05
N LYS A 907 -23.10 17.51 41.91
CA LYS A 907 -22.03 17.78 42.86
C LYS A 907 -21.88 16.62 43.84
N LEU A 908 -22.96 16.13 44.43
CA LEU A 908 -22.92 15.03 45.40
C LEU A 908 -22.34 13.76 44.76
N TYR A 909 -22.75 13.44 43.53
CA TYR A 909 -22.18 12.30 42.82
C TYR A 909 -20.69 12.51 42.45
N SER A 910 -20.32 13.75 42.09
CA SER A 910 -18.92 14.11 41.83
C SER A 910 -18.05 13.98 43.09
N ASP A 911 -18.57 14.35 44.26
CA ASP A 911 -17.87 14.20 45.54
C ASP A 911 -17.67 12.72 45.89
N PHE A 912 -18.67 11.86 45.62
CA PHE A 912 -18.53 10.42 45.73
C PHE A 912 -17.42 9.88 44.83
N MET A 913 -17.42 10.26 43.55
CA MET A 913 -16.38 9.84 42.59
C MET A 913 -14.98 10.36 42.96
N ALA A 914 -14.89 11.59 43.51
CA ALA A 914 -13.64 12.13 44.04
C ALA A 914 -13.12 11.31 45.22
N SER A 915 -14.01 10.81 46.10
CA SER A 915 -13.61 9.95 47.21
C SER A 915 -12.99 8.64 46.73
N LYS A 916 -13.52 8.06 45.64
CA LYS A 916 -12.96 6.86 44.99
C LYS A 916 -11.57 7.11 44.41
N ILE A 917 -11.32 8.27 43.81
CA ILE A 917 -9.97 8.62 43.30
C ILE A 917 -8.99 8.76 44.46
N ARG A 918 -9.36 9.48 45.53
CA ARG A 918 -8.51 9.67 46.73
C ARG A 918 -8.17 8.36 47.42
N ALA A 919 -9.05 7.37 47.35
CA ALA A 919 -8.80 6.04 47.91
C ALA A 919 -7.78 5.21 47.09
N ARG A 920 -7.57 5.53 45.80
CA ARG A 920 -6.75 4.75 44.86
C ARG A 920 -5.36 5.33 44.63
N VAL A 921 -5.17 6.65 44.86
CA VAL A 921 -3.90 7.35 44.65
C VAL A 921 -3.27 7.72 46.00
N HIS A 922 -2.08 7.19 46.27
CA HIS A 922 -1.43 7.28 47.58
C HIS A 922 -0.92 8.69 47.91
N ASP A 923 -0.43 9.44 46.92
CA ASP A 923 -0.02 10.83 47.12
C ASP A 923 -1.25 11.76 47.09
N PRO A 924 -1.61 12.42 48.20
CA PRO A 924 -2.80 13.27 48.27
C PRO A 924 -2.73 14.50 47.34
N LYS A 925 -1.52 15.00 47.01
CA LYS A 925 -1.35 16.11 46.08
C LYS A 925 -1.61 15.68 44.65
N VAL A 926 -1.13 14.50 44.26
CA VAL A 926 -1.39 13.92 42.94
C VAL A 926 -2.87 13.57 42.82
N ALA A 927 -3.46 12.95 43.84
CA ALA A 927 -4.88 12.64 43.89
C ALA A 927 -5.75 13.89 43.67
N ASP A 928 -5.44 15.02 44.33
CA ASP A 928 -6.21 16.25 44.17
C ASP A 928 -6.03 16.90 42.78
N SER A 929 -4.83 16.82 42.21
CA SER A 929 -4.55 17.28 40.83
C SER A 929 -5.23 16.39 39.76
N LEU A 930 -5.56 15.13 40.06
CA LEU A 930 -6.32 14.24 39.17
C LEU A 930 -7.84 14.43 39.26
N ILE A 931 -8.34 15.22 40.22
CA ILE A 931 -9.77 15.52 40.39
C ILE A 931 -10.13 16.79 39.60
N PRO A 932 -11.05 16.71 38.61
CA PRO A 932 -11.48 17.87 37.85
C PRO A 932 -12.08 18.98 38.72
N LYS A 933 -11.66 20.22 38.45
CA LYS A 933 -12.13 21.42 39.17
C LYS A 933 -13.10 22.29 38.36
N ASN A 934 -13.09 22.13 37.04
CA ASN A 934 -13.85 22.98 36.11
C ASN A 934 -15.15 22.34 35.61
N HIS A 935 -15.44 21.08 35.99
CA HIS A 935 -16.66 20.38 35.59
C HIS A 935 -16.96 19.19 36.51
N GLY A 936 -18.23 18.87 36.69
CA GLY A 936 -18.68 17.72 37.49
C GLY A 936 -18.68 16.40 36.71
N PHE A 937 -18.80 15.29 37.42
CA PHE A 937 -18.79 13.95 36.83
C PHE A 937 -19.91 13.79 35.80
N GLY A 938 -19.60 13.19 34.65
CA GLY A 938 -20.57 12.92 33.58
C GLY A 938 -21.04 14.14 32.77
N THR A 939 -20.55 15.35 33.07
CA THR A 939 -20.82 16.55 32.24
C THR A 939 -19.93 16.63 31.00
N ARG A 940 -18.80 15.89 31.01
CA ARG A 940 -18.05 15.48 29.82
C ARG A 940 -18.27 13.97 29.58
N ARG A 941 -17.99 13.47 28.37
CA ARG A 941 -17.97 12.02 28.11
C ARG A 941 -16.98 11.38 29.08
N VAL A 942 -17.46 10.43 29.89
CA VAL A 942 -16.68 9.75 30.92
C VAL A 942 -15.85 8.65 30.27
N PRO A 943 -14.51 8.75 30.25
CA PRO A 943 -13.65 7.62 29.95
C PRO A 943 -13.77 6.53 31.01
N LEU A 944 -13.66 5.29 30.56
CA LEU A 944 -13.56 4.13 31.43
C LEU A 944 -12.14 3.59 31.42
N GLU A 945 -11.64 3.15 32.57
CA GLU A 945 -10.23 2.81 32.77
C GLU A 945 -10.00 1.43 33.40
N SER A 946 -8.77 0.94 33.29
CA SER A 946 -8.35 -0.37 33.83
C SER A 946 -6.99 -0.26 34.53
N GLY A 947 -6.94 0.61 35.54
CA GLY A 947 -5.76 0.85 36.38
C GLY A 947 -5.14 2.24 36.24
N TYR A 948 -5.82 3.21 35.61
CA TYR A 948 -5.26 4.53 35.28
C TYR A 948 -4.82 5.32 36.52
N PHE A 949 -5.60 5.27 37.60
CA PHE A 949 -5.26 6.00 38.82
C PHE A 949 -4.09 5.35 39.56
N GLU A 950 -4.02 4.01 39.56
CA GLU A 950 -2.94 3.25 40.18
C GLU A 950 -1.59 3.48 39.50
N VAL A 951 -1.57 3.82 38.21
CA VAL A 951 -0.35 4.18 37.48
C VAL A 951 0.44 5.26 38.22
N TYR A 952 -0.23 6.24 38.83
CA TYR A 952 0.43 7.35 39.53
C TYR A 952 1.05 6.98 40.88
N ASN A 953 0.85 5.74 41.35
CA ASN A 953 1.55 5.22 42.52
C ASN A 953 2.93 4.63 42.16
N GLN A 954 3.23 4.46 40.87
CA GLN A 954 4.51 3.95 40.41
C GLN A 954 5.60 5.03 40.53
N PRO A 955 6.82 4.68 40.97
CA PRO A 955 7.87 5.66 41.23
C PRO A 955 8.42 6.35 39.98
N ASN A 956 8.25 5.74 38.80
CA ASN A 956 8.74 6.24 37.50
C ASN A 956 7.66 7.02 36.71
N VAL A 957 6.47 7.24 37.27
CA VAL A 957 5.40 7.99 36.62
C VAL A 957 5.20 9.34 37.31
N HIS A 958 5.15 10.41 36.51
CA HIS A 958 5.10 11.78 37.01
C HIS A 958 3.95 12.56 36.37
N LEU A 959 3.06 13.09 37.19
CA LEU A 959 2.02 14.02 36.74
C LEU A 959 2.57 15.44 36.67
N VAL A 960 2.45 16.07 35.49
CA VAL A 960 2.75 17.48 35.27
C VAL A 960 1.43 18.24 35.12
N ASP A 961 1.08 19.00 36.15
CA ASP A 961 -0.16 19.79 36.22
C ASP A 961 0.02 21.14 35.51
N LEU A 962 -0.39 21.22 34.26
CA LEU A 962 -0.19 22.41 33.42
C LEU A 962 -1.10 23.59 33.79
N GLN A 963 -2.01 23.45 34.76
CA GLN A 963 -2.67 24.62 35.36
C GLN A 963 -1.72 25.37 36.30
N LYS A 964 -0.75 24.67 36.90
CA LYS A 964 0.25 25.25 37.80
C LYS A 964 1.52 25.64 37.05
N SER A 965 1.95 24.79 36.13
CA SER A 965 3.17 24.99 35.31
C SER A 965 2.87 24.75 33.83
N PRO A 966 2.21 25.70 33.13
CA PRO A 966 1.97 25.61 31.68
C PRO A 966 3.23 25.29 30.87
N ILE A 967 3.05 24.66 29.71
CA ILE A 967 4.13 24.47 28.73
C ILE A 967 4.46 25.83 28.11
N GLU A 968 5.72 26.23 28.15
CA GLU A 968 6.19 27.44 27.47
C GLU A 968 6.55 27.15 26.01
N ARG A 969 7.34 26.09 25.80
CA ARG A 969 7.83 25.70 24.47
C ARG A 969 8.34 24.25 24.47
N VAL A 970 8.43 23.69 23.28
CA VAL A 970 9.14 22.44 23.03
C VAL A 970 10.59 22.73 22.62
N THR A 971 11.51 21.86 23.02
CA THR A 971 12.93 21.88 22.67
C THR A 971 13.28 20.63 21.88
N LYS A 972 14.50 20.58 21.33
CA LYS A 972 15.05 19.39 20.66
C LYS A 972 14.92 18.11 21.50
N ASN A 973 15.10 18.22 22.82
CA ASN A 973 15.22 17.07 23.72
C ASN A 973 14.05 16.92 24.70
N GLY A 974 12.98 17.72 24.58
CA GLY A 974 11.86 17.65 25.54
C GLY A 974 11.05 18.94 25.69
N ILE A 975 10.35 19.07 26.82
CA ILE A 975 9.37 20.13 27.08
C ILE A 975 9.82 21.03 28.23
N VAL A 976 9.71 22.35 28.05
CA VAL A 976 9.97 23.34 29.11
C VAL A 976 8.65 23.88 29.67
N THR A 977 8.49 23.83 30.98
CA THR A 977 7.34 24.39 31.71
C THR A 977 7.67 25.72 32.37
N SER A 978 6.64 26.51 32.68
CA SER A 978 6.79 27.88 33.17
C SER A 978 7.43 28.04 34.55
N ASP A 979 7.64 26.94 35.26
CA ASP A 979 8.42 26.90 36.50
C ASP A 979 9.93 26.72 36.23
N GLY A 980 10.37 26.81 34.98
CA GLY A 980 11.75 26.71 34.54
C GLY A 980 12.29 25.28 34.45
N LYS A 981 11.44 24.26 34.66
CA LYS A 981 11.85 22.86 34.55
C LYS A 981 11.86 22.39 33.09
N THR A 982 12.89 21.64 32.76
CA THR A 982 12.98 20.89 31.50
C THR A 982 12.65 19.43 31.76
N HIS A 983 11.62 18.93 31.09
CA HIS A 983 11.27 17.52 31.04
C HIS A 983 11.92 16.93 29.80
N GLU A 984 13.07 16.24 29.97
CA GLU A 984 13.74 15.55 28.88
C GLU A 984 12.97 14.30 28.46
N LEU A 985 12.75 14.13 27.16
CA LEU A 985 11.92 13.08 26.57
C LEU A 985 12.63 12.49 25.35
N ASP A 986 12.48 11.19 25.18
CA ASP A 986 12.93 10.47 23.98
C ASP A 986 11.75 10.19 23.04
N VAL A 987 10.53 10.09 23.59
CA VAL A 987 9.28 9.88 22.85
C VAL A 987 8.20 10.83 23.34
N LEU A 988 7.44 11.43 22.43
CA LEU A 988 6.32 12.33 22.71
C LEU A 988 5.02 11.87 22.03
N ILE A 989 4.02 11.55 22.86
CA ILE A 989 2.72 11.02 22.41
C ILE A 989 1.65 12.11 22.53
N TYR A 990 0.98 12.40 21.41
CA TYR A 990 -0.14 13.34 21.38
C TYR A 990 -1.48 12.60 21.54
N ALA A 991 -2.06 12.70 22.74
CA ALA A 991 -3.41 12.24 23.07
C ALA A 991 -4.39 13.43 23.10
N THR A 992 -4.29 14.30 22.09
CA THR A 992 -4.89 15.64 22.06
C THR A 992 -6.24 15.70 21.33
N GLY A 993 -6.74 14.55 20.90
CA GLY A 993 -8.09 14.39 20.38
C GLY A 993 -8.25 14.85 18.94
N PHE A 994 -9.46 15.30 18.60
CA PHE A 994 -9.89 15.53 17.24
C PHE A 994 -10.60 16.87 17.09
N ASP A 995 -10.64 17.37 15.86
CA ASP A 995 -11.58 18.40 15.47
C ASP A 995 -12.95 17.74 15.25
N ALA A 996 -13.76 17.71 16.31
CA ALA A 996 -14.93 16.84 16.37
C ALA A 996 -16.15 17.37 15.58
N ILE A 997 -17.03 16.45 15.22
CA ILE A 997 -18.35 16.65 14.60
C ILE A 997 -18.27 17.36 13.24
N THR A 998 -18.24 18.68 13.22
CA THR A 998 -18.12 19.47 11.99
C THR A 998 -16.70 19.47 11.45
N GLY A 999 -15.70 19.19 12.28
CA GLY A 999 -14.28 19.18 11.87
C GLY A 999 -13.91 18.06 10.90
N ALA A 1000 -14.67 16.96 10.86
CA ALA A 1000 -14.49 15.91 9.86
C ALA A 1000 -14.70 16.46 8.43
N PHE A 1001 -15.61 17.43 8.28
CA PHE A 1001 -15.95 18.03 7.00
C PHE A 1001 -14.92 19.07 6.53
N ASN A 1002 -14.02 19.56 7.40
CA ASN A 1002 -12.94 20.49 7.01
C ASN A 1002 -11.93 19.87 6.03
N SER A 1003 -11.90 18.55 5.93
CA SER A 1003 -10.96 17.83 5.06
C SER A 1003 -11.33 17.87 3.57
N VAL A 1004 -12.55 18.32 3.25
CA VAL A 1004 -13.11 18.38 1.89
C VAL A 1004 -13.64 19.78 1.63
N ASP A 1005 -13.34 20.33 0.45
CA ASP A 1005 -13.97 21.55 -0.05
C ASP A 1005 -15.37 21.23 -0.60
N TRP A 1006 -16.39 21.52 0.19
CA TRP A 1006 -17.80 21.26 -0.13
C TRP A 1006 -18.46 22.50 -0.73
N GLN A 1007 -18.95 22.38 -1.96
CA GLN A 1007 -19.68 23.45 -2.65
C GLN A 1007 -21.08 22.96 -3.03
N GLY A 1008 -22.07 23.48 -2.33
CA GLY A 1008 -23.48 23.26 -2.59
C GLY A 1008 -23.99 24.09 -3.75
N LYS A 1009 -25.30 24.34 -3.76
CA LYS A 1009 -25.96 25.21 -4.75
C LYS A 1009 -25.30 26.59 -4.81
N ASP A 1010 -25.22 27.15 -6.01
CA ASP A 1010 -24.62 28.46 -6.28
C ASP A 1010 -23.16 28.61 -5.78
N GLY A 1011 -22.43 27.49 -5.66
CA GLY A 1011 -21.05 27.48 -5.14
C GLY A 1011 -20.94 27.71 -3.64
N ARG A 1012 -22.06 27.61 -2.90
CA ARG A 1012 -22.11 27.92 -1.47
C ARG A 1012 -21.29 26.93 -0.63
N PRO A 1013 -20.35 27.39 0.21
CA PRO A 1013 -19.54 26.47 1.02
C PRO A 1013 -20.35 25.85 2.16
N LEU A 1014 -20.09 24.59 2.50
CA LEU A 1014 -20.70 23.95 3.67
C LEU A 1014 -20.22 24.59 4.98
N LEU A 1015 -18.92 24.87 5.08
CA LEU A 1015 -18.24 25.39 6.25
C LEU A 1015 -17.62 26.76 5.93
N GLY A 1016 -17.62 27.68 6.89
CA GLY A 1016 -16.99 29.01 6.74
C GLY A 1016 -16.97 29.78 8.05
N SER A 1017 -16.15 30.83 8.10
CA SER A 1017 -16.00 31.72 9.26
C SER A 1017 -16.60 33.09 8.96
N SER A 1018 -17.29 33.68 9.94
CA SER A 1018 -17.80 35.06 9.87
C SER A 1018 -16.69 36.10 9.74
N ASP A 1019 -15.44 35.73 10.05
CA ASP A 1019 -14.28 36.62 9.94
C ASP A 1019 -13.75 36.73 8.49
N THR A 1020 -14.35 36.01 7.55
CA THR A 1020 -13.94 35.98 6.13
C THR A 1020 -15.13 36.28 5.23
N LYS A 1021 -14.95 37.14 4.21
CA LYS A 1021 -16.02 37.57 3.30
C LYS A 1021 -16.65 36.39 2.55
N GLU A 1022 -15.84 35.42 2.15
CA GLU A 1022 -16.28 34.19 1.48
C GLU A 1022 -17.01 33.25 2.45
N GLY A 1023 -16.61 33.24 3.72
CA GLY A 1023 -17.17 32.39 4.76
C GLY A 1023 -18.53 32.84 5.30
N GLU A 1024 -18.88 34.13 5.19
CA GLU A 1024 -20.19 34.68 5.61
C GLU A 1024 -21.37 33.98 4.92
N ASN A 1025 -21.19 33.52 3.70
CA ASN A 1025 -22.22 32.78 2.95
C ASN A 1025 -22.25 31.28 3.28
N ALA A 1026 -21.45 30.76 4.22
CA ALA A 1026 -21.44 29.33 4.49
C ALA A 1026 -22.75 28.80 5.10
N ILE A 1027 -23.05 27.54 4.85
CA ILE A 1027 -24.25 26.86 5.37
C ILE A 1027 -24.13 26.65 6.89
N TRP A 1028 -22.94 26.24 7.35
CA TRP A 1028 -22.57 26.06 8.77
C TRP A 1028 -21.55 27.11 9.20
N LEU A 1029 -22.00 28.37 9.21
CA LEU A 1029 -21.21 29.52 9.65
C LEU A 1029 -20.67 29.32 11.08
N ASP A 1030 -19.37 29.55 11.26
CA ASP A 1030 -18.63 29.35 12.52
C ASP A 1030 -18.86 27.97 13.14
N HIS A 1031 -18.92 26.93 12.31
CA HIS A 1031 -19.14 25.55 12.72
C HIS A 1031 -20.46 25.33 13.48
N ARG A 1032 -21.48 26.16 13.26
CA ARG A 1032 -22.83 26.01 13.81
C ARG A 1032 -23.69 25.26 12.79
N PRO A 1033 -23.87 23.93 12.94
CA PRO A 1033 -24.57 23.14 11.94
C PRO A 1033 -26.05 23.51 11.90
N ARG A 1034 -26.61 23.46 10.69
CA ARG A 1034 -28.04 23.58 10.41
C ARG A 1034 -28.43 22.38 9.56
N THR A 1035 -29.32 21.56 10.06
CA THR A 1035 -29.70 20.29 9.41
C THR A 1035 -31.20 20.04 9.55
N TYR A 1036 -31.73 19.09 8.78
CA TYR A 1036 -33.04 18.49 9.02
C TYR A 1036 -32.86 17.02 9.40
N LEU A 1037 -33.45 16.64 10.54
CA LEU A 1037 -33.29 15.32 11.18
C LEU A 1037 -31.82 14.91 11.42
N GLY A 1038 -30.87 15.85 11.34
CA GLY A 1038 -29.44 15.55 11.35
C GLY A 1038 -28.93 14.78 10.12
N MET A 1039 -29.78 14.54 9.11
CA MET A 1039 -29.45 13.72 7.94
C MET A 1039 -29.17 14.56 6.70
N THR A 1040 -29.86 15.70 6.52
CA THR A 1040 -29.73 16.55 5.34
C THR A 1040 -29.42 18.00 5.72
N ALA A 1041 -28.93 18.80 4.78
CA ALA A 1041 -28.66 20.23 4.98
C ALA A 1041 -29.21 21.06 3.80
N CYS A 1042 -29.69 22.28 4.07
CA CYS A 1042 -30.09 23.23 3.02
C CYS A 1042 -28.92 23.52 2.08
N SER A 1043 -29.21 23.74 0.80
CA SER A 1043 -28.23 24.00 -0.26
C SER A 1043 -27.26 22.84 -0.53
N MET A 1044 -27.45 21.69 0.11
CA MET A 1044 -26.73 20.43 -0.15
C MET A 1044 -27.73 19.35 -0.61
N PRO A 1045 -28.37 19.51 -1.78
CA PRO A 1045 -29.33 18.53 -2.27
C PRO A 1045 -28.69 17.15 -2.41
N ASN A 1046 -29.47 16.08 -2.23
CA ASN A 1046 -29.00 14.69 -2.36
C ASN A 1046 -27.85 14.26 -1.42
N MET A 1047 -27.45 15.11 -0.47
CA MET A 1047 -26.50 14.80 0.59
C MET A 1047 -27.21 14.18 1.79
N PHE A 1048 -26.70 13.04 2.26
CA PHE A 1048 -27.10 12.43 3.52
C PHE A 1048 -25.90 12.26 4.46
N MET A 1049 -26.16 12.18 5.76
CA MET A 1049 -25.13 12.01 6.78
C MET A 1049 -25.50 10.89 7.76
N VAL A 1050 -24.52 10.06 8.11
CA VAL A 1050 -24.63 9.09 9.20
C VAL A 1050 -23.69 9.51 10.32
N LEU A 1051 -24.21 9.63 11.55
CA LEU A 1051 -23.51 10.25 12.68
C LEU A 1051 -23.07 11.71 12.39
N GLY A 1052 -23.84 12.41 11.57
CA GLY A 1052 -23.69 13.84 11.31
C GLY A 1052 -24.12 14.72 12.48
N PRO A 1053 -23.95 16.05 12.38
CA PRO A 1053 -24.45 16.97 13.39
C PRO A 1053 -25.97 16.85 13.57
N HIS A 1054 -26.46 17.19 14.77
CA HIS A 1054 -27.87 17.11 15.17
C HIS A 1054 -28.51 15.71 15.11
N GLN A 1055 -27.72 14.64 15.06
CA GLN A 1055 -28.19 13.26 15.32
C GLN A 1055 -27.97 12.88 16.80
N PRO A 1056 -28.67 11.85 17.33
CA PRO A 1056 -28.45 11.32 18.68
C PRO A 1056 -27.10 10.61 18.78
N PHE A 1057 -26.26 10.99 19.73
CA PHE A 1057 -24.94 10.37 19.91
C PHE A 1057 -25.02 9.41 21.11
N GLY A 1058 -25.40 8.18 20.82
CA GLY A 1058 -25.53 7.08 21.78
C GLY A 1058 -24.57 5.93 21.47
N ASN A 1059 -24.99 4.70 21.73
CA ASN A 1059 -24.30 3.51 21.24
C ASN A 1059 -24.19 3.57 19.70
N ALA A 1060 -22.96 3.67 19.19
CA ALA A 1060 -22.70 4.05 17.80
C ALA A 1060 -23.31 3.07 16.77
N PRO A 1061 -23.06 1.74 16.80
CA PRO A 1061 -23.73 0.80 15.90
C PRO A 1061 -25.26 0.92 15.89
N ARG A 1062 -25.90 1.10 17.06
CA ARG A 1062 -27.36 1.21 17.17
C ARG A 1062 -27.89 2.49 16.51
N THR A 1063 -27.19 3.62 16.68
CA THR A 1063 -27.51 4.87 15.99
C THR A 1063 -27.24 4.77 14.48
N ILE A 1064 -26.11 4.18 14.09
CA ILE A 1064 -25.71 3.98 12.69
C ILE A 1064 -26.79 3.20 11.94
N GLU A 1065 -27.21 2.05 12.46
CA GLU A 1065 -28.22 1.21 11.81
C GLU A 1065 -29.53 1.94 11.60
N HIS A 1066 -29.98 2.70 12.60
CA HIS A 1066 -31.21 3.48 12.47
C HIS A 1066 -31.07 4.58 11.40
N ALA A 1067 -29.97 5.34 11.42
CA ALA A 1067 -29.74 6.39 10.42
C ALA A 1067 -29.66 5.81 8.99
N VAL A 1068 -28.95 4.69 8.82
CA VAL A 1068 -28.84 3.98 7.54
C VAL A 1068 -30.19 3.46 7.07
N GLU A 1069 -31.04 2.94 7.96
CA GLU A 1069 -32.38 2.46 7.59
C GLU A 1069 -33.28 3.62 7.13
N VAL A 1070 -33.29 4.74 7.86
CA VAL A 1070 -34.08 5.93 7.46
C VAL A 1070 -33.61 6.47 6.11
N ILE A 1071 -32.30 6.54 5.88
CA ILE A 1071 -31.74 6.94 4.57
C ILE A 1071 -32.12 5.92 3.49
N SER A 1072 -32.07 4.62 3.78
CA SER A 1072 -32.49 3.56 2.86
C SER A 1072 -33.96 3.68 2.47
N ASP A 1073 -34.83 3.98 3.45
CA ASP A 1073 -36.25 4.23 3.20
C ASP A 1073 -36.49 5.47 2.34
N LEU A 1074 -35.71 6.54 2.56
CA LEU A 1074 -35.79 7.77 1.78
C LEU A 1074 -35.32 7.54 0.33
N LEU A 1075 -34.20 6.83 0.15
CA LEU A 1075 -33.70 6.43 -1.17
C LEU A 1075 -34.69 5.51 -1.90
N GLN A 1076 -35.36 4.60 -1.18
CA GLN A 1076 -36.44 3.79 -1.73
C GLN A 1076 -37.61 4.65 -2.20
N HIS A 1077 -38.01 5.65 -1.41
CA HIS A 1077 -39.05 6.59 -1.81
C HIS A 1077 -38.66 7.36 -3.09
N CYS A 1078 -37.40 7.79 -3.20
CA CYS A 1078 -36.87 8.40 -4.41
C CYS A 1078 -36.93 7.44 -5.60
N LYS A 1079 -36.53 6.17 -5.41
CA LYS A 1079 -36.59 5.13 -6.45
C LYS A 1079 -38.01 4.90 -6.95
N ASP A 1080 -38.95 4.65 -6.03
CA ASP A 1080 -40.34 4.29 -6.35
C ASP A 1080 -41.08 5.41 -7.09
N ASN A 1081 -40.72 6.67 -6.81
CA ASN A 1081 -41.36 7.85 -7.40
C ASN A 1081 -40.53 8.50 -8.53
N ASN A 1082 -39.39 7.90 -8.88
CA ASN A 1082 -38.42 8.38 -9.86
C ASN A 1082 -37.94 9.83 -9.58
N TYR A 1083 -37.71 10.14 -8.29
CA TYR A 1083 -37.08 11.39 -7.88
C TYR A 1083 -35.57 11.30 -8.05
N ALA A 1084 -34.98 12.37 -8.60
CA ALA A 1084 -33.53 12.54 -8.75
C ALA A 1084 -32.98 13.68 -7.90
N TYR A 1085 -33.86 14.34 -7.15
CA TYR A 1085 -33.55 15.48 -6.31
C TYR A 1085 -34.29 15.34 -4.99
N VAL A 1086 -33.60 15.58 -3.89
CA VAL A 1086 -34.16 15.76 -2.55
C VAL A 1086 -33.37 16.81 -1.79
N GLU A 1087 -34.06 17.78 -1.20
CA GLU A 1087 -33.46 18.85 -0.38
C GLU A 1087 -34.42 19.20 0.76
N PRO A 1088 -33.95 19.47 1.99
CA PRO A 1088 -34.83 19.94 3.04
C PRO A 1088 -35.27 21.39 2.80
N THR A 1089 -36.52 21.71 3.15
CA THR A 1089 -36.95 23.12 3.14
C THR A 1089 -36.29 23.89 4.28
N THR A 1090 -36.14 25.20 4.10
CA THR A 1090 -35.55 26.08 5.11
C THR A 1090 -36.30 26.00 6.44
N GLU A 1091 -37.63 25.97 6.39
CA GLU A 1091 -38.50 25.89 7.57
C GLU A 1091 -38.30 24.58 8.32
N ALA A 1092 -38.09 23.47 7.60
CA ALA A 1092 -37.83 22.17 8.21
C ALA A 1092 -36.47 22.15 8.93
N VAL A 1093 -35.43 22.72 8.31
CA VAL A 1093 -34.10 22.87 8.92
C VAL A 1093 -34.15 23.76 10.16
N GLU A 1094 -34.86 24.87 10.10
CA GLU A 1094 -35.04 25.79 11.24
C GLU A 1094 -35.79 25.11 12.38
N SER A 1095 -36.94 24.50 12.09
CA SER A 1095 -37.73 23.78 13.09
C SER A 1095 -36.94 22.64 13.76
N TRP A 1096 -36.14 21.89 13.00
CA TRP A 1096 -35.28 20.85 13.55
C TRP A 1096 -34.16 21.43 14.42
N THR A 1097 -33.49 22.48 13.94
CA THR A 1097 -32.41 23.15 14.68
C THR A 1097 -32.92 23.72 16.00
N ASP A 1098 -34.06 24.39 16.00
CA ASP A 1098 -34.70 24.91 17.20
C ASP A 1098 -35.09 23.80 18.17
N HIS A 1099 -35.62 22.68 17.66
CA HIS A 1099 -35.91 21.51 18.49
C HIS A 1099 -34.65 20.92 19.15
N VAL A 1100 -33.55 20.81 18.40
CA VAL A 1100 -32.27 20.33 18.92
C VAL A 1100 -31.74 21.26 20.01
N ILE A 1101 -31.83 22.58 19.81
CA ILE A 1101 -31.45 23.58 20.81
C ILE A 1101 -32.35 23.49 22.04
N GLU A 1102 -33.67 23.32 21.86
CA GLU A 1102 -34.61 23.16 22.95
C GLU A 1102 -34.29 21.92 23.81
N CYS A 1103 -34.06 20.77 23.18
CA CYS A 1103 -33.64 19.54 23.88
C CYS A 1103 -32.32 19.69 24.64
N SER A 1104 -31.51 20.68 24.30
CA SER A 1104 -30.22 20.95 24.93
C SER A 1104 -30.34 21.83 26.18
N LYS A 1105 -31.48 22.50 26.41
CA LYS A 1105 -31.66 23.41 27.55
C LYS A 1105 -31.66 22.66 28.87
N GLY A 1106 -31.01 23.24 29.88
CA GLY A 1106 -30.93 22.68 31.23
C GLY A 1106 -29.92 21.53 31.42
N ALA A 1107 -29.32 21.00 30.35
CA ALA A 1107 -28.29 19.98 30.45
C ALA A 1107 -26.95 20.59 30.88
N LEU A 1108 -26.41 20.12 32.01
CA LEU A 1108 -25.15 20.64 32.58
C LEU A 1108 -23.95 20.45 31.64
N SER A 1109 -23.98 19.45 30.75
CA SER A 1109 -22.93 19.22 29.76
C SER A 1109 -22.74 20.36 28.76
N ASN A 1110 -23.78 21.16 28.51
CA ASN A 1110 -23.73 22.27 27.55
C ASN A 1110 -23.09 23.54 28.14
N GLU A 1111 -22.85 23.56 29.43
CA GLU A 1111 -22.21 24.66 30.15
C GLU A 1111 -20.70 24.49 30.29
N ILE A 1112 -20.15 23.40 29.76
CA ILE A 1112 -18.75 23.02 29.91
C ILE A 1112 -18.07 23.00 28.54
N ASP A 1113 -16.84 23.52 28.48
CA ASP A 1113 -15.98 23.41 27.30
C ASP A 1113 -15.62 21.95 27.06
N SER A 1114 -15.96 21.41 25.89
CA SER A 1114 -15.64 20.05 25.48
C SER A 1114 -15.77 19.91 23.97
N TRP A 1115 -15.20 18.86 23.39
CA TRP A 1115 -15.48 18.48 22.00
C TRP A 1115 -16.98 18.27 21.76
N MET A 1116 -17.72 17.85 22.80
CA MET A 1116 -19.17 17.66 22.77
C MET A 1116 -19.98 18.95 22.58
N THR A 1117 -19.39 20.10 22.92
CA THR A 1117 -19.94 21.45 22.76
C THR A 1117 -19.18 22.23 21.68
N GLY A 1118 -18.44 21.53 20.81
CA GLY A 1118 -17.70 22.14 19.70
C GLY A 1118 -16.43 22.91 20.09
N VAL A 1119 -16.09 22.97 21.38
CA VAL A 1119 -14.89 23.70 21.86
C VAL A 1119 -13.65 22.82 21.77
N ASN A 1120 -12.68 23.25 20.97
CA ASN A 1120 -11.33 22.70 20.92
C ASN A 1120 -10.30 23.83 20.84
N LYS A 1121 -9.60 24.09 21.94
CA LYS A 1121 -8.59 25.16 22.03
C LYS A 1121 -7.36 24.95 21.14
N ASN A 1122 -7.19 23.76 20.56
CA ASN A 1122 -6.13 23.50 19.59
C ASN A 1122 -6.53 23.90 18.16
N VAL A 1123 -7.80 24.25 17.92
CA VAL A 1123 -8.34 24.62 16.61
C VAL A 1123 -8.77 26.09 16.64
N LYS A 1124 -8.22 26.89 15.73
CA LYS A 1124 -8.57 28.31 15.59
C LYS A 1124 -10.07 28.44 15.31
N GLY A 1125 -10.74 29.37 15.98
CA GLY A 1125 -12.19 29.62 15.81
C GLY A 1125 -13.12 28.69 16.60
N LYS A 1126 -12.63 27.56 17.14
CA LYS A 1126 -13.46 26.62 17.94
C LYS A 1126 -13.34 26.85 19.45
N THR A 1127 -13.61 28.08 19.87
CA THR A 1127 -13.56 28.49 21.29
C THR A 1127 -14.95 28.80 21.87
N VAL A 1128 -15.98 28.86 21.03
CA VAL A 1128 -17.36 29.14 21.43
C VAL A 1128 -18.16 27.85 21.46
N ARG A 1129 -18.98 27.68 22.50
CA ARG A 1129 -19.84 26.51 22.64
C ARG A 1129 -20.95 26.54 21.60
N SER A 1130 -21.19 25.41 20.94
CA SER A 1130 -22.28 25.24 19.98
C SER A 1130 -23.05 23.95 20.25
N VAL A 1131 -24.35 23.95 19.88
CA VAL A 1131 -25.22 22.78 19.97
C VAL A 1131 -25.14 22.02 18.65
N ALA A 1132 -24.18 21.11 18.56
CA ALA A 1132 -23.94 20.31 17.36
C ALA A 1132 -24.47 18.86 17.45
N ARG A 1133 -25.02 18.45 18.60
CA ARG A 1133 -25.55 17.10 18.85
C ARG A 1133 -27.01 17.18 19.29
N TYR A 1134 -27.79 16.15 18.96
CA TYR A 1134 -29.13 16.00 19.53
C TYR A 1134 -29.02 15.39 20.93
N ALA A 1135 -29.44 16.15 21.94
CA ALA A 1135 -29.44 15.73 23.35
C ALA A 1135 -30.78 15.13 23.82
N GLY A 1136 -31.77 15.05 22.92
CA GLY A 1136 -33.06 14.46 23.23
C GLY A 1136 -33.04 12.92 23.24
N ASN A 1137 -34.19 12.33 23.57
CA ASN A 1137 -34.36 10.89 23.65
C ASN A 1137 -34.28 10.24 22.26
N ALA A 1138 -33.46 9.20 22.09
CA ALA A 1138 -33.33 8.47 20.83
C ALA A 1138 -34.66 7.87 20.34
N VAL A 1139 -35.56 7.42 21.24
CA VAL A 1139 -36.90 6.93 20.89
C VAL A 1139 -37.74 8.04 20.26
N GLU A 1140 -37.68 9.25 20.80
CA GLU A 1140 -38.36 10.43 20.25
C GLU A 1140 -37.78 10.81 18.88
N TYR A 1141 -36.46 10.73 18.72
CA TYR A 1141 -35.82 10.91 17.42
C TYR A 1141 -36.35 9.91 16.37
N ARG A 1142 -36.38 8.61 16.71
CA ARG A 1142 -36.91 7.58 15.81
C ARG A 1142 -38.38 7.83 15.44
N ARG A 1143 -39.19 8.24 16.42
CA ARG A 1143 -40.60 8.61 16.22
C ARG A 1143 -40.73 9.73 15.19
N ARG A 1144 -39.94 10.80 15.30
CA ARG A 1144 -39.94 11.92 14.36
C ARG A 1144 -39.50 11.54 12.95
N CYS A 1145 -38.46 10.69 12.82
CA CYS A 1145 -38.08 10.12 11.52
C CYS A 1145 -39.23 9.32 10.91
N ALA A 1146 -39.90 8.48 11.70
CA ALA A 1146 -41.06 7.70 11.26
C ALA A 1146 -42.26 8.57 10.87
N GLU A 1147 -42.53 9.66 11.62
CA GLU A 1147 -43.58 10.63 11.28
C GLU A 1147 -43.31 11.34 9.97
N SER A 1148 -42.06 11.79 9.75
CA SER A 1148 -41.66 12.38 8.47
C SER A 1148 -41.91 11.40 7.33
N LYS A 1149 -41.42 10.15 7.45
CA LYS A 1149 -41.65 9.07 6.47
C LYS A 1149 -43.15 8.82 6.22
N ALA A 1150 -43.96 8.66 7.27
CA ALA A 1150 -45.39 8.39 7.17
C ALA A 1150 -46.17 9.54 6.51
N ALA A 1151 -45.70 10.77 6.67
CA ALA A 1151 -46.24 11.96 6.01
C ALA A 1151 -45.68 12.20 4.60
N GLY A 1152 -45.06 11.19 3.97
CA GLY A 1152 -44.46 11.31 2.63
C GLY A 1152 -43.18 12.15 2.62
N TRP A 1153 -42.38 12.05 3.68
CA TRP A 1153 -41.16 12.85 3.92
C TRP A 1153 -41.40 14.35 3.99
N LYS A 1154 -42.47 14.75 4.68
CA LYS A 1154 -42.82 16.16 4.91
C LYS A 1154 -41.63 16.94 5.45
N GLY A 1155 -41.30 18.05 4.80
CA GLY A 1155 -40.10 18.86 5.11
C GLY A 1155 -38.95 18.64 4.12
N LEU A 1156 -39.05 17.64 3.24
CA LEU A 1156 -38.18 17.47 2.08
C LEU A 1156 -38.93 17.84 0.79
N ALA A 1157 -38.25 18.57 -0.10
CA ALA A 1157 -38.71 18.86 -1.44
C ALA A 1157 -38.09 17.84 -2.41
N PHE A 1158 -38.90 17.32 -3.33
CA PHE A 1158 -38.48 16.32 -4.32
C PHE A 1158 -38.71 16.82 -5.74
N ALA A 1159 -37.83 16.44 -6.67
CA ALA A 1159 -38.04 16.67 -8.10
C ALA A 1159 -37.65 15.45 -8.94
N ARG A 1160 -38.37 15.27 -10.05
CA ARG A 1160 -38.06 14.26 -11.09
C ARG A 1160 -37.11 14.85 -12.12
N LEU A 1161 -36.35 14.02 -12.82
CA LEU A 1161 -35.59 14.46 -13.99
C LEU A 1161 -36.54 15.04 -15.04
N SER A 1162 -36.23 16.22 -15.55
CA SER A 1162 -36.95 16.76 -16.72
C SER A 1162 -36.75 15.82 -17.91
N THR A 1163 -37.74 15.73 -18.80
CA THR A 1163 -37.70 14.85 -19.99
C THR A 1163 -36.51 15.14 -20.92
N ALA A 1164 -35.86 16.31 -20.78
CA ALA A 1164 -34.67 16.72 -21.52
C ALA A 1164 -33.34 16.22 -20.92
N ALA A 1165 -33.36 15.63 -19.72
CA ALA A 1165 -32.16 15.24 -18.96
C ALA A 1165 -32.13 13.74 -18.60
N ARG A 1166 -32.85 12.89 -19.37
CA ARG A 1166 -32.73 11.44 -19.23
C ARG A 1166 -31.48 10.97 -19.99
N LEU A 1167 -30.48 10.52 -19.23
CA LEU A 1167 -29.27 9.83 -19.71
C LEU A 1167 -29.62 8.63 -20.60
#